data_AF-A0A7W1W268-F1
#
_entry.id   AF-A0A7W1W268-F1
#
_cell.length_a   1.000
_cell.length_b   1.000
_cell.length_c   1.000
_cell.angle_alpha   90.00
_cell.angle_beta   90.00
_cell.angle_gamma   90.00
#
_symmetry.space_group_name_H-M   'P 1'
#
loop_
_entity.id
_entity.type
_entity.pdbx_description
1 polymer ?
#
loop_
_entity_poly.entity_id
_entity_poly.type
_entity_poly.pdbx_seq_one_letter_code
_entity_poly.pdbx_strand_id
1 'polypeptide(L)'
;DTTPWQCAQDHYITKGIALSAFPFGSIGVLPFVNNGGQVILKTAKGHPVVAVKNYGKGRVVSMAYEENGFIPQLKDPWATDLHNEYWEYMWSMVSRAVVWAANRVPESSISAVVFTNSSIAVSLQHAMAGDVLMGEIEDEFGSIEKKFSTTVLNTDSAVTISQLNSLHGGGHIATAYLTRAGKIADWYSFQFTTSHPASIVSINTREDEIPAGQPVQTVVKVQADTMFHGKLLANLYDNYNRLVQQKSMNVQFRDSSSYAFDLDSKNIISHLGRVEFVLMDNNRQADRKIKEIFFLQPRKWDDYDVTLYHFGPNPVPGTWAAIDSQLQNMQVTTLAAYTLEQSRHANYKVQAQTCISGMESPDNGPDLAYYDSIKKKYLETGDKKILVRKYGLNDSSFLHSVKAELNRMVPEWRKFSPSAYYIYEEPSVTRYDDALDLDFSETALAAFRKWLQEKYPSLNLLNNQWGMAFKKWDEVIPDDTKEAQKRGNYSSWADHRSFMEKSWADQFQYVQNALHEIDPEGLVQLSGTQASGAHNGYDYSQIDKYVGQMNPYDIGNQLEYHHDFNPALKISGQAGYGASGKNVLYDFYQHIFVNETGGAYIFWQQSAINPDLTFCKSGQDMKTGFSEMLEKGIGRLVANYTPENENSIAIHYSYPGIHAAWIVDGKIKTGQTYGNTSETLEQFRRNLDGWVKILQDAGLGFDFTSYTGI
;
A
#
# COMPACT_ATOMS: atom_id res chain seq x y z
N ASP A 1 10.47 -25.24 -4.36
CA ASP A 1 10.40 -25.68 -5.77
C ASP A 1 9.08 -25.21 -6.36
N THR A 2 9.10 -24.42 -7.44
CA THR A 2 7.92 -23.80 -8.06
C THR A 2 7.51 -24.44 -9.39
N THR A 3 8.11 -25.59 -9.73
CA THR A 3 7.80 -26.29 -11.00
C THR A 3 6.41 -26.93 -10.98
N PRO A 4 5.78 -27.14 -12.17
CA PRO A 4 4.45 -27.71 -12.28
C PRO A 4 4.28 -29.03 -11.53
N TRP A 5 3.09 -29.24 -10.98
CA TRP A 5 2.75 -30.46 -10.25
C TRP A 5 2.16 -31.50 -11.19
N GLN A 6 2.48 -32.76 -10.93
CA GLN A 6 2.04 -33.90 -11.72
C GLN A 6 1.56 -35.03 -10.81
N CYS A 7 0.51 -35.72 -11.25
CA CYS A 7 0.04 -36.94 -10.60
C CYS A 7 1.15 -37.99 -10.63
N ALA A 8 1.56 -38.46 -9.46
CA ALA A 8 2.50 -39.57 -9.35
C ALA A 8 1.79 -40.92 -9.53
N GLN A 9 0.52 -41.00 -9.11
CA GLN A 9 -0.34 -42.18 -9.17
C GLN A 9 -1.81 -41.73 -9.23
N ASP A 10 -2.68 -42.59 -9.74
CA ASP A 10 -4.14 -42.38 -9.70
C ASP A 10 -4.62 -42.41 -8.24
N HIS A 11 -5.29 -41.34 -7.82
CA HIS A 11 -5.82 -41.24 -6.47
C HIS A 11 -7.08 -40.36 -6.44
N TYR A 12 -8.02 -40.64 -5.53
CA TYR A 12 -9.26 -39.88 -5.40
C TYR A 12 -9.04 -38.37 -5.22
N ILE A 13 -8.00 -38.00 -4.48
CA ILE A 13 -7.65 -36.59 -4.18
C ILE A 13 -7.24 -35.81 -5.44
N THR A 14 -6.55 -36.46 -6.37
CA THR A 14 -5.99 -35.83 -7.57
C THR A 14 -6.91 -35.94 -8.79
N LYS A 15 -7.88 -36.85 -8.72
CA LYS A 15 -8.85 -37.10 -9.79
C LYS A 15 -9.78 -35.90 -9.96
N GLY A 16 -9.89 -35.38 -11.19
CA GLY A 16 -10.78 -34.27 -11.52
C GLY A 16 -10.33 -32.92 -10.95
N ILE A 17 -9.04 -32.77 -10.64
CA ILE A 17 -8.42 -31.48 -10.32
C ILE A 17 -7.76 -30.93 -11.58
N ALA A 18 -8.15 -29.73 -12.00
CA ALA A 18 -7.52 -29.02 -13.10
C ALA A 18 -6.15 -28.45 -12.67
N LEU A 19 -5.15 -29.31 -12.50
CA LEU A 19 -3.80 -28.89 -12.06
C LEU A 19 -3.17 -27.87 -13.02
N SER A 20 -3.49 -27.93 -14.32
CA SER A 20 -3.03 -26.96 -15.32
C SER A 20 -3.57 -25.54 -15.09
N ALA A 21 -4.66 -25.40 -14.33
CA ALA A 21 -5.20 -24.11 -13.91
C ALA A 21 -4.49 -23.56 -12.66
N PHE A 22 -3.47 -24.23 -12.11
CA PHE A 22 -2.72 -23.72 -10.97
C PHE A 22 -1.67 -22.69 -11.47
N PRO A 23 -1.43 -21.61 -10.71
CA PRO A 23 -0.45 -20.57 -11.03
C PRO A 23 0.97 -21.03 -10.69
N PHE A 24 1.46 -22.04 -11.41
CA PHE A 24 2.82 -22.52 -11.27
C PHE A 24 3.84 -21.42 -11.57
N GLY A 25 5.01 -21.49 -10.93
CA GLY A 25 5.95 -20.37 -10.88
C GLY A 25 5.69 -19.41 -9.71
N SER A 26 4.42 -19.20 -9.35
CA SER A 26 3.99 -18.33 -8.23
C SER A 26 3.68 -19.10 -6.94
N ILE A 27 3.45 -20.41 -7.02
CA ILE A 27 3.31 -21.31 -5.86
C ILE A 27 4.52 -22.24 -5.71
N GLY A 28 4.83 -22.61 -4.46
CA GLY A 28 6.03 -23.37 -4.13
C GLY A 28 5.80 -24.54 -3.17
N VAL A 29 6.71 -25.52 -3.24
CA VAL A 29 6.79 -26.67 -2.33
C VAL A 29 8.09 -26.59 -1.52
N LEU A 30 7.99 -26.83 -0.22
CA LEU A 30 9.11 -26.95 0.71
C LEU A 30 9.88 -28.26 0.45
N PRO A 31 11.21 -28.28 0.62
CA PRO A 31 12.03 -29.45 0.33
C PRO A 31 11.92 -30.53 1.43
N PHE A 32 10.74 -31.09 1.62
CA PHE A 32 10.51 -32.16 2.58
C PHE A 32 10.98 -33.53 2.07
N VAL A 33 11.49 -34.35 2.99
CA VAL A 33 11.82 -35.74 2.74
C VAL A 33 10.60 -36.61 3.06
N ASN A 34 10.13 -37.39 2.09
CA ASN A 34 9.04 -38.33 2.30
C ASN A 34 9.51 -39.55 3.11
N ASN A 35 9.04 -39.67 4.35
CA ASN A 35 9.35 -40.78 5.26
C ASN A 35 8.26 -41.88 5.24
N GLY A 36 8.03 -42.45 4.06
CA GLY A 36 7.17 -43.64 3.89
C GLY A 36 5.66 -43.35 3.76
N GLY A 37 5.28 -42.16 3.30
CA GLY A 37 3.95 -41.90 2.74
C GLY A 37 3.91 -42.28 1.25
N GLN A 38 2.72 -42.59 0.73
CA GLN A 38 2.48 -42.76 -0.70
C GLN A 38 2.36 -41.37 -1.34
N VAL A 39 3.33 -40.97 -2.16
CA VAL A 39 3.29 -39.70 -2.88
C VAL A 39 2.30 -39.79 -4.02
N ILE A 40 1.27 -38.94 -4.03
CA ILE A 40 0.22 -38.90 -5.05
C ILE A 40 0.34 -37.67 -5.97
N LEU A 41 0.97 -36.58 -5.48
CA LEU A 41 1.40 -35.44 -6.29
C LEU A 41 2.88 -35.16 -6.05
N LYS A 42 3.61 -34.86 -7.13
CA LYS A 42 5.01 -34.45 -7.08
C LYS A 42 5.25 -33.26 -8.02
N THR A 43 6.28 -32.48 -7.77
CA THR A 43 6.73 -31.44 -8.71
C THR A 43 7.37 -32.08 -9.95
N ALA A 44 7.63 -31.28 -10.99
CA ALA A 44 8.36 -31.74 -12.17
C ALA A 44 9.79 -32.23 -11.82
N LYS A 45 10.40 -31.67 -10.77
CA LYS A 45 11.70 -32.11 -10.23
C LYS A 45 11.60 -33.33 -9.30
N GLY A 46 10.40 -33.84 -9.05
CA GLY A 46 10.16 -35.05 -8.27
C GLY A 46 10.03 -34.84 -6.76
N HIS A 47 9.99 -33.60 -6.27
CA HIS A 47 9.73 -33.35 -4.85
C HIS A 47 8.27 -33.68 -4.50
N PRO A 48 8.00 -34.30 -3.33
CA PRO A 48 6.64 -34.64 -2.92
C PRO A 48 5.82 -33.38 -2.64
N VAL A 49 4.63 -33.29 -3.23
CA VAL A 49 3.67 -32.19 -2.99
C VAL A 49 2.59 -32.68 -2.03
N VAL A 50 1.95 -33.81 -2.36
CA VAL A 50 0.90 -34.43 -1.54
C VAL A 50 1.24 -35.89 -1.36
N ALA A 51 1.23 -36.34 -0.11
CA ALA A 51 1.43 -37.74 0.26
C ALA A 51 0.32 -38.21 1.20
N VAL A 52 -0.03 -39.49 1.10
CA VAL A 52 -1.07 -40.11 1.90
C VAL A 52 -0.54 -41.32 2.66
N LYS A 53 -1.11 -41.60 3.84
CA LYS A 53 -0.76 -42.77 4.63
C LYS A 53 -1.91 -43.20 5.53
N ASN A 54 -2.10 -44.50 5.68
CA ASN A 54 -2.92 -45.04 6.77
C ASN A 54 -2.11 -45.00 8.07
N TYR A 55 -2.68 -44.43 9.13
CA TYR A 55 -2.06 -44.39 10.46
C TYR A 55 -3.06 -44.86 11.52
N GLY A 56 -2.81 -46.04 12.10
CA GLY A 56 -3.78 -46.73 12.95
C GLY A 56 -5.07 -47.01 12.17
N LYS A 57 -6.21 -46.53 12.70
CA LYS A 57 -7.53 -46.61 12.03
C LYS A 57 -7.84 -45.39 11.14
N GLY A 58 -6.95 -44.39 11.14
CA GLY A 58 -7.15 -43.13 10.43
C GLY A 58 -6.39 -43.07 9.11
N ARG A 59 -6.71 -42.04 8.34
CA ARG A 59 -6.05 -41.66 7.09
C ARG A 59 -5.46 -40.28 7.24
N VAL A 60 -4.21 -40.13 6.82
CA VAL A 60 -3.46 -38.87 6.89
C VAL A 60 -3.16 -38.41 5.48
N VAL A 61 -3.41 -37.14 5.21
CA VAL A 61 -2.95 -36.42 4.02
C VAL A 61 -1.93 -35.40 4.48
N SER A 62 -0.75 -35.41 3.87
CA SER A 62 0.31 -34.44 4.11
C SER A 62 0.49 -33.60 2.85
N MET A 63 0.56 -32.29 3.01
CA MET A 63 0.78 -31.31 1.95
C MET A 63 2.07 -30.55 2.26
N ALA A 64 2.94 -30.38 1.27
CA ALA A 64 4.31 -29.93 1.45
C ALA A 64 4.56 -28.48 1.02
N TYR A 65 3.50 -27.72 0.73
CA TYR A 65 3.59 -26.31 0.37
C TYR A 65 3.48 -25.41 1.61
N GLU A 66 4.04 -24.19 1.54
CA GLU A 66 3.67 -23.11 2.47
C GLU A 66 2.22 -22.73 2.21
N GLU A 67 1.47 -22.32 3.23
CA GLU A 67 0.03 -22.06 3.13
C GLU A 67 -0.38 -20.58 3.31
N ASN A 68 -1.38 -20.17 2.53
CA ASN A 68 -2.24 -19.02 2.84
C ASN A 68 -3.61 -19.59 3.26
N GLY A 69 -3.84 -19.74 4.57
CA GLY A 69 -4.99 -20.50 5.08
C GLY A 69 -4.77 -22.01 4.90
N PHE A 70 -5.46 -22.65 3.95
CA PHE A 70 -5.31 -24.10 3.67
C PHE A 70 -4.83 -24.41 2.24
N ILE A 71 -4.76 -23.39 1.38
CA ILE A 71 -4.29 -23.53 0.00
C ILE A 71 -2.82 -23.11 -0.09
N PRO A 72 -2.10 -23.48 -1.17
CA PRO A 72 -0.73 -23.05 -1.37
C PRO A 72 -0.58 -21.53 -1.25
N GLN A 73 0.46 -21.09 -0.57
CA GLN A 73 0.80 -19.68 -0.42
C GLN A 73 1.13 -19.11 -1.79
N LEU A 74 0.45 -18.03 -2.13
CA LEU A 74 0.85 -17.12 -3.17
C LEU A 74 1.44 -15.89 -2.51
N LYS A 75 2.62 -15.47 -2.99
CA LYS A 75 3.17 -14.18 -2.61
C LYS A 75 2.28 -13.05 -3.08
N ASP A 76 1.68 -13.20 -4.26
CA ASP A 76 0.83 -12.21 -4.90
C ASP A 76 -0.32 -12.94 -5.61
N PRO A 77 -1.57 -12.83 -5.13
CA PRO A 77 -2.71 -13.53 -5.73
C PRO A 77 -3.13 -12.95 -7.08
N TRP A 78 -2.63 -11.78 -7.47
CA TRP A 78 -2.99 -11.09 -8.70
C TRP A 78 -1.92 -11.26 -9.80
N ALA A 79 -0.65 -11.44 -9.43
CA ALA A 79 0.45 -11.68 -10.37
C ALA A 79 0.56 -13.15 -10.83
N THR A 80 -0.50 -13.68 -11.44
CA THR A 80 -0.56 -15.09 -11.89
C THR A 80 -0.74 -15.29 -13.39
N ASP A 81 -1.02 -14.22 -14.14
CA ASP A 81 -1.47 -14.26 -15.55
C ASP A 81 -2.75 -15.07 -15.80
N LEU A 82 -3.40 -15.59 -14.75
CA LEU A 82 -4.64 -16.33 -14.82
C LEU A 82 -5.83 -15.38 -14.61
N HIS A 83 -6.86 -15.54 -15.45
CA HIS A 83 -8.09 -14.73 -15.38
C HIS A 83 -9.29 -15.49 -14.82
N ASN A 84 -9.15 -16.80 -14.62
CA ASN A 84 -10.15 -17.67 -14.01
C ASN A 84 -9.97 -17.76 -12.48
N GLU A 85 -10.99 -18.30 -11.79
CA GLU A 85 -10.97 -18.51 -10.34
C GLU A 85 -10.08 -19.71 -9.95
N TYR A 86 -8.79 -19.62 -10.27
CA TYR A 86 -7.84 -20.73 -10.12
C TYR A 86 -7.80 -21.35 -8.71
N TRP A 87 -8.11 -20.55 -7.69
CA TRP A 87 -8.12 -20.97 -6.29
C TRP A 87 -9.23 -21.98 -5.99
N GLU A 88 -10.33 -21.99 -6.74
CA GLU A 88 -11.40 -22.99 -6.61
C GLU A 88 -10.85 -24.40 -6.85
N TYR A 89 -9.90 -24.55 -7.76
CA TYR A 89 -9.27 -25.84 -8.05
C TYR A 89 -8.27 -26.27 -6.95
N MET A 90 -7.67 -25.30 -6.24
CA MET A 90 -6.88 -25.59 -5.03
C MET A 90 -7.77 -26.03 -3.88
N TRP A 91 -8.88 -25.33 -3.64
CA TRP A 91 -9.88 -25.71 -2.65
C TRP A 91 -10.55 -27.04 -2.96
N SER A 92 -10.76 -27.35 -4.24
CA SER A 92 -11.23 -28.64 -4.71
C SER A 92 -10.29 -29.77 -4.27
N MET A 93 -8.97 -29.60 -4.41
CA MET A 93 -7.97 -30.58 -3.93
C MET A 93 -8.03 -30.74 -2.40
N VAL A 94 -8.10 -29.63 -1.64
CA VAL A 94 -8.22 -29.66 -0.17
C VAL A 94 -9.52 -30.37 0.24
N SER A 95 -10.64 -30.07 -0.41
CA SER A 95 -11.95 -30.68 -0.14
C SER A 95 -11.93 -32.18 -0.37
N ARG A 96 -11.33 -32.65 -1.48
CA ARG A 96 -11.15 -34.08 -1.74
C ARG A 96 -10.24 -34.75 -0.71
N ALA A 97 -9.20 -34.06 -0.25
CA ALA A 97 -8.33 -34.56 0.82
C ALA A 97 -9.11 -34.79 2.11
N VAL A 98 -10.00 -33.86 2.50
CA VAL A 98 -10.88 -34.00 3.67
C VAL A 98 -11.82 -35.20 3.50
N VAL A 99 -12.48 -35.34 2.35
CA VAL A 99 -13.38 -36.48 2.07
C VAL A 99 -12.65 -37.82 2.17
N TRP A 100 -11.44 -37.90 1.59
CA TRP A 100 -10.63 -39.11 1.62
C TRP A 100 -10.16 -39.46 3.04
N ALA A 101 -9.65 -38.47 3.77
CA ALA A 101 -9.17 -38.60 5.15
C ALA A 101 -10.30 -39.02 6.11
N ALA A 102 -11.51 -38.51 5.88
CA ALA A 102 -12.71 -38.86 6.65
C ALA A 102 -13.29 -40.25 6.32
N ASN A 103 -12.70 -40.98 5.35
CA ASN A 103 -13.23 -42.22 4.81
C ASN A 103 -14.68 -42.09 4.27
N ARG A 104 -14.95 -41.00 3.55
CA ARG A 104 -16.26 -40.67 2.96
C ARG A 104 -16.24 -40.58 1.44
N VAL A 105 -15.29 -41.26 0.79
CA VAL A 105 -15.21 -41.33 -0.67
C VAL A 105 -16.54 -41.88 -1.21
N PRO A 106 -17.20 -41.19 -2.17
CA PRO A 106 -18.48 -41.63 -2.71
C PRO A 106 -18.31 -42.92 -3.53
N GLU A 107 -19.32 -43.80 -3.49
CA GLU A 107 -19.36 -44.99 -4.33
C GLU A 107 -19.55 -44.62 -5.81
N SER A 108 -20.42 -43.64 -6.07
CA SER A 108 -20.68 -43.12 -7.41
C SER A 108 -19.74 -41.98 -7.74
N SER A 109 -19.04 -42.08 -8.86
CA SER A 109 -17.98 -41.13 -9.21
C SER A 109 -17.91 -40.84 -10.69
N ILE A 110 -17.29 -39.71 -11.03
CA ILE A 110 -16.88 -39.39 -12.40
C ILE A 110 -15.51 -40.01 -12.62
N SER A 111 -15.38 -40.92 -13.58
CA SER A 111 -14.14 -41.67 -13.82
C SER A 111 -13.17 -40.97 -14.75
N ALA A 112 -13.68 -40.32 -15.78
CA ALA A 112 -12.90 -39.57 -16.75
C ALA A 112 -13.81 -38.55 -17.44
N VAL A 113 -13.21 -37.46 -17.90
CA VAL A 113 -13.87 -36.51 -18.79
C VAL A 113 -12.95 -36.24 -19.97
N VAL A 114 -13.46 -36.43 -21.18
CA VAL A 114 -12.68 -36.32 -22.42
C VAL A 114 -13.40 -35.41 -23.40
N PHE A 115 -12.70 -34.39 -23.88
CA PHE A 115 -13.16 -33.56 -24.99
C PHE A 115 -12.78 -34.20 -26.33
N THR A 116 -13.76 -34.33 -27.22
CA THR A 116 -13.62 -34.87 -28.58
C THR A 116 -14.08 -33.83 -29.60
N ASN A 117 -13.23 -32.85 -29.95
CA ASN A 117 -13.41 -31.75 -30.94
C ASN A 117 -14.71 -30.89 -30.87
N SER A 118 -15.89 -31.49 -30.66
CA SER A 118 -17.23 -30.92 -30.65
C SER A 118 -18.14 -31.45 -29.52
N SER A 119 -17.66 -32.38 -28.68
CA SER A 119 -18.42 -32.94 -27.56
C SER A 119 -17.54 -33.32 -26.37
N ILE A 120 -18.12 -33.42 -25.18
CA ILE A 120 -17.45 -33.89 -23.97
C ILE A 120 -18.09 -35.22 -23.55
N ALA A 121 -17.30 -36.27 -23.43
CA ALA A 121 -17.72 -37.55 -22.88
C ALA A 121 -17.34 -37.63 -21.40
N VAL A 122 -18.33 -37.74 -20.52
CA VAL A 122 -18.18 -37.91 -19.07
C VAL A 122 -18.42 -39.37 -18.73
N SER A 123 -17.37 -40.09 -18.35
CA SER A 123 -17.46 -41.48 -17.92
C SER A 123 -17.86 -41.57 -16.46
N LEU A 124 -18.79 -42.45 -16.13
CA LEU A 124 -19.37 -42.62 -14.80
C LEU A 124 -19.08 -44.01 -14.25
N GLN A 125 -18.84 -44.10 -12.94
CA GLN A 125 -18.72 -45.36 -12.21
C GLN A 125 -19.78 -45.43 -11.12
N HIS A 126 -20.49 -46.55 -11.07
CA HIS A 126 -21.54 -46.83 -10.07
C HIS A 126 -22.62 -45.73 -9.95
N ALA A 127 -22.87 -44.97 -11.01
CA ALA A 127 -24.00 -44.06 -11.08
C ALA A 127 -25.32 -44.87 -11.20
N MET A 128 -26.40 -44.35 -10.64
CA MET A 128 -27.72 -45.00 -10.63
C MET A 128 -28.71 -44.22 -11.49
N ALA A 129 -29.76 -44.91 -11.98
CA ALA A 129 -30.86 -44.21 -12.63
C ALA A 129 -31.48 -43.16 -11.70
N GLY A 130 -31.63 -41.95 -12.23
CA GLY A 130 -32.15 -40.81 -11.47
C GLY A 130 -31.06 -39.95 -10.80
N ASP A 131 -29.80 -40.36 -10.84
CA ASP A 131 -28.69 -39.41 -10.61
C ASP A 131 -28.71 -38.34 -11.71
N VAL A 132 -28.22 -37.14 -11.41
CA VAL A 132 -28.17 -36.04 -12.38
C VAL A 132 -26.74 -35.58 -12.54
N LEU A 133 -26.25 -35.62 -13.77
CA LEU A 133 -25.00 -34.99 -14.18
C LEU A 133 -25.30 -33.56 -14.63
N MET A 134 -24.75 -32.59 -13.93
CA MET A 134 -24.86 -31.17 -14.27
C MET A 134 -23.50 -30.52 -14.30
N GLY A 135 -23.39 -29.33 -14.87
CA GLY A 135 -22.13 -28.62 -14.90
C GLY A 135 -22.14 -27.41 -15.81
N GLU A 136 -20.97 -26.83 -15.94
CA GLU A 136 -20.75 -25.64 -16.75
C GLU A 136 -19.40 -25.68 -17.46
N ILE A 137 -19.34 -24.91 -18.53
CA ILE A 137 -18.14 -24.66 -19.33
C ILE A 137 -17.89 -23.16 -19.27
N GLU A 138 -16.73 -22.80 -18.73
CA GLU A 138 -16.20 -21.44 -18.69
C GLU A 138 -15.07 -21.29 -19.70
N ASP A 139 -14.99 -20.10 -20.31
CA ASP A 139 -13.82 -19.71 -21.09
C ASP A 139 -12.63 -19.34 -20.17
N GLU A 140 -11.45 -19.09 -20.76
CA GLU A 140 -10.23 -18.74 -20.03
C GLU A 140 -10.31 -17.45 -19.20
N PHE A 141 -11.41 -16.69 -19.33
CA PHE A 141 -11.68 -15.47 -18.59
C PHE A 141 -12.78 -15.64 -17.54
N GLY A 142 -13.24 -16.86 -17.28
CA GLY A 142 -14.27 -17.18 -16.30
C GLY A 142 -15.70 -16.88 -16.77
N SER A 143 -15.93 -16.60 -18.06
CA SER A 143 -17.28 -16.38 -18.58
C SER A 143 -17.96 -17.72 -18.87
N ILE A 144 -19.12 -17.96 -18.26
CA ILE A 144 -19.89 -19.19 -18.50
C ILE A 144 -20.51 -19.17 -19.89
N GLU A 145 -20.02 -20.03 -20.78
CA GLU A 145 -20.54 -20.18 -22.14
C GLU A 145 -21.68 -21.18 -22.24
N LYS A 146 -21.65 -22.22 -21.40
CA LYS A 146 -22.64 -23.29 -21.44
C LYS A 146 -22.90 -23.88 -20.07
N LYS A 147 -24.17 -24.04 -19.73
CA LYS A 147 -24.63 -24.90 -18.62
C LYS A 147 -25.28 -26.16 -19.19
N PHE A 148 -25.08 -27.29 -18.54
CA PHE A 148 -25.69 -28.55 -18.91
C PHE A 148 -26.24 -29.27 -17.70
N SER A 149 -27.30 -30.05 -17.92
CA SER A 149 -27.90 -30.92 -16.91
C SER A 149 -28.61 -32.07 -17.62
N THR A 150 -28.33 -33.29 -17.19
CA THR A 150 -28.93 -34.50 -17.76
C THR A 150 -29.08 -35.58 -16.70
N THR A 151 -30.19 -36.31 -16.76
CA THR A 151 -30.45 -37.44 -15.86
C THR A 151 -29.71 -38.67 -16.38
N VAL A 152 -28.98 -39.34 -15.49
CA VAL A 152 -28.29 -40.60 -15.77
C VAL A 152 -29.34 -41.70 -15.91
N LEU A 153 -29.30 -42.44 -17.01
CA LEU A 153 -30.16 -43.60 -17.24
C LEU A 153 -29.51 -44.88 -16.71
N ASN A 154 -30.31 -45.93 -16.49
CA ASN A 154 -29.89 -47.18 -15.85
C ASN A 154 -28.73 -47.92 -16.57
N THR A 155 -28.41 -47.55 -17.80
CA THR A 155 -27.40 -48.17 -18.68
C THR A 155 -26.17 -47.29 -18.93
N ASP A 156 -26.16 -46.06 -18.41
CA ASP A 156 -25.16 -45.07 -18.82
C ASP A 156 -23.85 -45.28 -18.04
N SER A 157 -22.86 -45.90 -18.69
CA SER A 157 -21.46 -45.85 -18.25
C SER A 157 -20.77 -44.55 -18.64
N ALA A 158 -21.39 -43.77 -19.53
CA ALA A 158 -20.91 -42.46 -19.95
C ALA A 158 -22.06 -41.58 -20.43
N VAL A 159 -21.89 -40.27 -20.31
CA VAL A 159 -22.83 -39.24 -20.74
C VAL A 159 -22.11 -38.27 -21.66
N THR A 160 -22.72 -37.94 -22.80
CA THR A 160 -22.14 -37.03 -23.79
C THR A 160 -22.79 -35.66 -23.74
N ILE A 161 -21.99 -34.62 -23.56
CA ILE A 161 -22.38 -33.22 -23.70
C ILE A 161 -22.05 -32.78 -25.12
N SER A 162 -23.08 -32.62 -25.96
CA SER A 162 -22.94 -32.26 -27.37
C SER A 162 -23.10 -30.74 -27.60
N GLN A 163 -23.04 -30.31 -28.87
CA GLN A 163 -23.24 -28.92 -29.30
C GLN A 163 -22.22 -27.95 -28.69
N LEU A 164 -20.93 -28.25 -28.86
CA LEU A 164 -19.82 -27.39 -28.39
C LEU A 164 -19.18 -26.57 -29.52
N ASN A 165 -19.71 -26.66 -30.73
CA ASN A 165 -19.22 -25.89 -31.90
C ASN A 165 -19.47 -24.38 -31.77
N SER A 166 -20.30 -23.97 -30.81
CA SER A 166 -20.61 -22.57 -30.52
C SER A 166 -19.67 -21.94 -29.50
N LEU A 167 -18.79 -22.72 -28.86
CA LEU A 167 -17.84 -22.18 -27.89
C LEU A 167 -16.87 -21.19 -28.54
N HIS A 168 -16.42 -20.23 -27.75
CA HIS A 168 -15.40 -19.26 -28.11
C HIS A 168 -14.10 -19.96 -28.49
N GLY A 169 -13.25 -19.31 -29.29
CA GLY A 169 -11.86 -19.75 -29.46
C GLY A 169 -11.08 -19.51 -28.16
N GLY A 170 -10.22 -20.44 -27.75
CA GLY A 170 -9.42 -20.26 -26.53
C GLY A 170 -9.29 -21.48 -25.65
N GLY A 171 -8.78 -21.24 -24.44
CA GLY A 171 -8.83 -22.18 -23.34
C GLY A 171 -10.23 -22.24 -22.71
N HIS A 172 -10.61 -23.42 -22.24
CA HIS A 172 -11.89 -23.69 -21.58
C HIS A 172 -11.67 -24.57 -20.37
N ILE A 173 -12.44 -24.34 -19.30
CA ILE A 173 -12.56 -25.30 -18.20
C ILE A 173 -14.01 -25.77 -18.14
N ALA A 174 -14.18 -27.09 -18.10
CA ALA A 174 -15.48 -27.70 -17.87
C ALA A 174 -15.49 -28.38 -16.52
N THR A 175 -16.46 -27.99 -15.69
CA THR A 175 -16.69 -28.56 -14.37
C THR A 175 -18.01 -29.32 -14.38
N ALA A 176 -17.93 -30.61 -14.03
CA ALA A 176 -19.07 -31.52 -13.97
C ALA A 176 -19.32 -31.96 -12.52
N TYR A 177 -20.58 -31.97 -12.12
CA TYR A 177 -21.08 -32.41 -10.83
C TYR A 177 -22.03 -33.59 -11.03
N LEU A 178 -21.72 -34.72 -10.40
CA LEU A 178 -22.64 -35.85 -10.29
C LEU A 178 -23.45 -35.68 -9.01
N THR A 179 -24.77 -35.63 -9.13
CA THR A 179 -25.67 -35.44 -7.98
C THR A 179 -26.58 -36.63 -7.77
N ARG A 180 -26.90 -36.90 -6.50
CA ARG A 180 -27.83 -37.94 -6.06
C ARG A 180 -28.78 -37.35 -5.02
N ALA A 181 -30.08 -37.49 -5.24
CA ALA A 181 -31.11 -36.94 -4.35
C ALA A 181 -30.87 -35.45 -4.00
N GLY A 182 -30.43 -34.66 -4.98
CA GLY A 182 -30.17 -33.22 -4.83
C GLY A 182 -28.86 -32.85 -4.11
N LYS A 183 -28.00 -33.82 -3.76
CA LYS A 183 -26.68 -33.57 -3.17
C LYS A 183 -25.57 -33.92 -4.16
N ILE A 184 -24.48 -33.17 -4.15
CA ILE A 184 -23.28 -33.50 -4.94
C ILE A 184 -22.64 -34.77 -4.37
N ALA A 185 -22.58 -35.81 -5.20
CA ALA A 185 -21.91 -37.07 -4.90
C ALA A 185 -20.42 -36.98 -5.27
N ASP A 186 -20.09 -36.45 -6.45
CA ASP A 186 -18.71 -36.25 -6.93
C ASP A 186 -18.65 -35.06 -7.90
N TRP A 187 -17.45 -34.54 -8.15
CA TRP A 187 -17.21 -33.45 -9.10
C TRP A 187 -15.97 -33.70 -9.96
N TYR A 188 -15.80 -33.01 -11.08
CA TYR A 188 -14.64 -33.18 -11.95
C TYR A 188 -14.42 -31.93 -12.79
N SER A 189 -13.24 -31.33 -12.69
CA SER A 189 -12.84 -30.20 -13.53
C SER A 189 -11.75 -30.62 -14.50
N PHE A 190 -11.88 -30.23 -15.76
CA PHE A 190 -10.88 -30.49 -16.79
C PHE A 190 -10.76 -29.33 -17.77
N GLN A 191 -9.56 -29.10 -18.27
CA GLN A 191 -9.27 -28.03 -19.22
C GLN A 191 -9.17 -28.60 -20.64
N PHE A 192 -9.63 -27.84 -21.63
CA PHE A 192 -9.46 -28.14 -23.06
C PHE A 192 -9.34 -26.84 -23.86
N THR A 193 -9.04 -26.95 -25.15
CA THR A 193 -8.94 -25.80 -26.04
C THR A 193 -9.78 -26.00 -27.29
N THR A 194 -10.24 -24.88 -27.85
CA THR A 194 -10.93 -24.81 -29.14
C THR A 194 -10.13 -23.91 -30.09
N SER A 195 -10.27 -24.12 -31.40
CA SER A 195 -9.52 -23.35 -32.40
C SER A 195 -10.03 -21.91 -32.56
N HIS A 196 -9.11 -20.95 -32.59
CA HIS A 196 -9.39 -19.56 -32.97
C HIS A 196 -9.52 -19.45 -34.50
N PRO A 197 -10.65 -18.99 -35.05
CA PRO A 197 -10.76 -18.72 -36.50
C PRO A 197 -9.98 -17.47 -36.94
N ALA A 198 -9.68 -16.58 -36.00
CA ALA A 198 -8.87 -15.37 -36.13
C ALA A 198 -8.42 -14.92 -34.73
N SER A 199 -7.36 -14.12 -34.64
CA SER A 199 -6.77 -13.69 -33.36
C SER A 199 -6.44 -12.20 -33.32
N ILE A 200 -6.38 -11.65 -32.11
CA ILE A 200 -5.90 -10.31 -31.76
C ILE A 200 -4.44 -10.44 -31.31
N VAL A 201 -3.53 -10.04 -32.20
CA VAL A 201 -2.08 -10.16 -31.99
C VAL A 201 -1.60 -9.19 -30.92
N SER A 202 -2.02 -7.92 -30.99
CA SER A 202 -1.59 -6.90 -30.02
C SER A 202 -2.57 -5.74 -29.93
N ILE A 203 -2.56 -5.07 -28.78
CA ILE A 203 -3.21 -3.78 -28.53
C ILE A 203 -2.10 -2.80 -28.21
N ASN A 204 -1.90 -1.81 -29.07
CA ASN A 204 -1.00 -0.69 -28.83
C ASN A 204 -1.84 0.54 -28.49
N THR A 205 -1.32 1.36 -27.60
CA THR A 205 -1.90 2.63 -27.17
C THR A 205 -0.89 3.73 -27.42
N ARG A 206 -1.36 4.95 -27.66
CA ARG A 206 -0.45 6.09 -27.83
C ARG A 206 0.30 6.41 -26.54
N GLU A 207 -0.42 6.38 -25.43
CA GLU A 207 0.04 6.63 -24.07
C GLU A 207 -0.61 5.59 -23.15
N ASP A 208 0.10 5.18 -22.09
CA ASP A 208 -0.40 4.23 -21.08
C ASP A 208 -0.88 4.93 -19.80
N GLU A 209 -0.61 6.23 -19.67
CA GLU A 209 -1.03 7.13 -18.60
C GLU A 209 -1.76 8.31 -19.25
N ILE A 210 -3.07 8.43 -19.02
CA ILE A 210 -3.93 9.36 -19.73
C ILE A 210 -4.65 10.24 -18.71
N PRO A 211 -4.61 11.58 -18.80
CA PRO A 211 -5.44 12.42 -17.94
C PRO A 211 -6.92 12.04 -18.04
N ALA A 212 -7.60 11.88 -16.91
CA ALA A 212 -9.01 11.50 -16.89
C ALA A 212 -9.85 12.45 -17.77
N GLY A 213 -10.66 11.88 -18.66
CA GLY A 213 -11.45 12.62 -19.65
C GLY A 213 -10.79 12.86 -21.01
N GLN A 214 -9.51 12.53 -21.19
CA GLN A 214 -8.86 12.52 -22.50
C GLN A 214 -9.07 11.18 -23.23
N PRO A 215 -9.26 11.17 -24.56
CA PRO A 215 -9.59 9.96 -25.30
C PRO A 215 -8.44 8.93 -25.28
N VAL A 216 -8.80 7.66 -25.14
CA VAL A 216 -7.85 6.54 -25.26
C VAL A 216 -7.68 6.20 -26.74
N GLN A 217 -6.48 6.44 -27.27
CA GLN A 217 -6.15 6.17 -28.67
C GLN A 217 -5.43 4.82 -28.78
N THR A 218 -6.00 3.91 -29.57
CA THR A 218 -5.53 2.52 -29.69
C THR A 218 -5.33 2.11 -31.14
N VAL A 219 -4.39 1.19 -31.37
CA VAL A 219 -4.19 0.46 -32.62
C VAL A 219 -4.14 -1.02 -32.30
N VAL A 220 -5.07 -1.78 -32.87
CA VAL A 220 -5.19 -3.22 -32.63
C VAL A 220 -4.78 -3.98 -33.88
N LYS A 221 -3.84 -4.91 -33.71
CA LYS A 221 -3.38 -5.80 -34.78
C LYS A 221 -4.11 -7.12 -34.67
N VAL A 222 -4.69 -7.58 -35.78
CA VAL A 222 -5.39 -8.86 -35.89
C VAL A 222 -4.74 -9.76 -36.94
N GLN A 223 -5.01 -11.06 -36.86
CA GLN A 223 -4.49 -12.08 -37.77
C GLN A 223 -5.49 -13.21 -38.04
N ALA A 224 -5.52 -13.72 -39.27
CA ALA A 224 -6.26 -14.92 -39.64
C ALA A 224 -5.60 -15.64 -40.82
N ASP A 225 -5.54 -16.98 -40.78
CA ASP A 225 -4.94 -17.79 -41.85
C ASP A 225 -5.84 -17.86 -43.10
N THR A 226 -7.15 -17.76 -42.90
CA THR A 226 -8.15 -17.65 -43.96
C THR A 226 -8.81 -16.28 -43.94
N MET A 227 -9.50 -15.91 -45.02
CA MET A 227 -10.26 -14.65 -45.06
C MET A 227 -11.30 -14.64 -43.94
N PHE A 228 -11.13 -13.72 -42.98
CA PHE A 228 -12.06 -13.49 -41.88
C PHE A 228 -13.02 -12.37 -42.24
N HIS A 229 -14.31 -12.55 -41.92
CA HIS A 229 -15.34 -11.53 -42.02
C HIS A 229 -16.07 -11.45 -40.69
N GLY A 230 -16.06 -10.28 -40.05
CA GLY A 230 -16.66 -10.15 -38.74
C GLY A 230 -16.72 -8.72 -38.23
N LYS A 231 -16.80 -8.59 -36.91
CA LYS A 231 -16.89 -7.32 -36.22
C LYS A 231 -15.83 -7.25 -35.12
N LEU A 232 -15.09 -6.15 -35.06
CA LEU A 232 -14.18 -5.85 -33.96
C LEU A 232 -14.88 -4.88 -33.01
N LEU A 233 -15.12 -5.31 -31.78
CA LEU A 233 -15.64 -4.49 -30.69
C LEU A 233 -14.48 -3.91 -29.89
N ALA A 234 -14.63 -2.67 -29.45
CA ALA A 234 -13.70 -1.96 -28.58
C ALA A 234 -14.48 -1.42 -27.38
N ASN A 235 -14.22 -1.98 -26.20
CA ASN A 235 -14.89 -1.66 -24.96
C ASN A 235 -13.89 -1.01 -24.01
N LEU A 236 -14.23 0.16 -23.47
CA LEU A 236 -13.49 0.79 -22.38
C LEU A 236 -14.25 0.55 -21.08
N TYR A 237 -13.59 -0.05 -20.10
CA TYR A 237 -14.11 -0.23 -18.75
C TYR A 237 -13.29 0.55 -17.74
N ASP A 238 -13.95 1.06 -16.70
CA ASP A 238 -13.28 1.49 -15.48
C ASP A 238 -12.97 0.27 -14.58
N ASN A 239 -12.26 0.49 -13.48
CA ASN A 239 -11.84 -0.57 -12.56
C ASN A 239 -12.96 -1.02 -11.60
N TYR A 240 -14.17 -0.44 -11.74
CA TYR A 240 -15.42 -0.97 -11.16
C TYR A 240 -16.13 -1.95 -12.12
N ASN A 241 -15.49 -2.32 -13.23
CA ASN A 241 -16.07 -3.12 -14.32
C ASN A 241 -17.26 -2.44 -15.03
N ARG A 242 -17.42 -1.12 -14.90
CA ARG A 242 -18.49 -0.41 -15.62
C ARG A 242 -18.03 -0.10 -17.04
N LEU A 243 -18.88 -0.44 -18.02
CA LEU A 243 -18.66 -0.08 -19.41
C LEU A 243 -18.80 1.44 -19.56
N VAL A 244 -17.68 2.11 -19.87
CA VAL A 244 -17.62 3.56 -20.07
C VAL A 244 -17.95 3.93 -21.51
N GLN A 245 -17.37 3.20 -22.47
CA GLN A 245 -17.59 3.43 -23.89
C GLN A 245 -17.50 2.12 -24.65
N GLN A 246 -18.37 1.95 -25.64
CA GLN A 246 -18.26 0.90 -26.63
C GLN A 246 -18.20 1.52 -28.03
N LYS A 247 -17.34 0.97 -28.87
CA LYS A 247 -17.29 1.20 -30.32
C LYS A 247 -17.18 -0.13 -31.05
N SER A 248 -17.52 -0.12 -32.33
CA SER A 248 -17.40 -1.32 -33.15
C SER A 248 -17.14 -0.99 -34.60
N MET A 249 -16.41 -1.87 -35.28
CA MET A 249 -16.08 -1.75 -36.69
C MET A 249 -16.28 -3.10 -37.38
N ASN A 250 -16.86 -3.10 -38.58
CA ASN A 250 -16.85 -4.31 -39.42
C ASN A 250 -15.44 -4.50 -39.98
N VAL A 251 -14.91 -5.72 -39.88
CA VAL A 251 -13.53 -6.04 -40.27
C VAL A 251 -13.51 -7.17 -41.28
N GLN A 252 -12.60 -7.06 -42.23
CA GLN A 252 -12.29 -8.10 -43.20
C GLN A 252 -10.78 -8.12 -43.42
N PHE A 253 -10.16 -9.28 -43.21
CA PHE A 253 -8.71 -9.43 -43.34
C PHE A 253 -8.30 -10.88 -43.59
N ARG A 254 -7.10 -11.04 -44.14
CA ARG A 254 -6.32 -12.28 -44.22
C ARG A 254 -4.89 -11.93 -43.84
N ASP A 255 -4.14 -12.89 -43.32
CA ASP A 255 -2.79 -12.71 -42.81
C ASP A 255 -2.78 -11.77 -41.61
N SER A 256 -2.54 -10.46 -41.78
CA SER A 256 -2.61 -9.49 -40.69
C SER A 256 -3.15 -8.12 -41.13
N SER A 257 -3.84 -7.43 -40.23
CA SER A 257 -4.34 -6.07 -40.43
C SER A 257 -4.34 -5.28 -39.13
N SER A 258 -4.45 -3.95 -39.20
CA SER A 258 -4.49 -3.08 -38.03
C SER A 258 -5.66 -2.10 -38.11
N TYR A 259 -6.31 -1.87 -36.97
CA TYR A 259 -7.48 -1.01 -36.85
C TYR A 259 -7.30 -0.02 -35.69
N ALA A 260 -7.63 1.25 -35.91
CA ALA A 260 -7.51 2.30 -34.91
C ALA A 260 -8.86 2.60 -34.26
N PHE A 261 -8.85 2.86 -32.95
CA PHE A 261 -10.02 3.32 -32.19
C PHE A 261 -9.64 4.45 -31.25
N ASP A 262 -10.50 5.46 -31.18
CA ASP A 262 -10.49 6.49 -30.14
C ASP A 262 -11.68 6.25 -29.19
N LEU A 263 -11.44 5.97 -27.92
CA LEU A 263 -12.48 5.72 -26.92
C LEU A 263 -12.57 6.92 -25.96
N ASP A 264 -13.76 7.50 -25.79
CA ASP A 264 -13.97 8.63 -24.86
C ASP A 264 -13.89 8.13 -23.40
N SER A 265 -13.09 8.81 -22.58
CA SER A 265 -12.86 8.46 -21.17
C SER A 265 -13.52 9.45 -20.18
N LYS A 266 -14.35 10.40 -20.64
CA LYS A 266 -15.00 11.43 -19.80
C LYS A 266 -15.69 10.92 -18.55
N ASN A 267 -16.21 9.69 -18.60
CA ASN A 267 -16.92 9.09 -17.48
C ASN A 267 -16.06 8.09 -16.69
N ILE A 268 -14.76 7.96 -16.95
CA ILE A 268 -13.86 7.16 -16.10
C ILE A 268 -13.73 7.83 -14.72
N ILE A 269 -13.89 7.05 -13.66
CA ILE A 269 -13.85 7.52 -12.26
C ILE A 269 -12.77 6.83 -11.41
N SER A 270 -12.02 5.90 -11.98
CA SER A 270 -10.93 5.16 -11.30
C SER A 270 -9.58 5.47 -11.93
N HIS A 271 -8.49 5.30 -11.17
CA HIS A 271 -7.12 5.48 -11.67
C HIS A 271 -6.66 4.39 -12.63
N LEU A 272 -7.31 3.22 -12.61
CA LEU A 272 -7.08 2.14 -13.56
C LEU A 272 -8.33 1.94 -14.41
N GLY A 273 -8.15 1.52 -15.65
CA GLY A 273 -9.22 0.98 -16.48
C GLY A 273 -8.63 0.01 -17.48
N ARG A 274 -9.48 -0.52 -18.35
CA ARG A 274 -9.04 -1.44 -19.41
C ARG A 274 -9.73 -1.20 -20.71
N VAL A 275 -8.97 -1.30 -21.79
CA VAL A 275 -9.52 -1.50 -23.13
C VAL A 275 -9.59 -2.99 -23.42
N GLU A 276 -10.77 -3.44 -23.80
CA GLU A 276 -11.04 -4.81 -24.20
C GLU A 276 -11.43 -4.78 -25.67
N PHE A 277 -10.73 -5.59 -26.46
CA PHE A 277 -11.07 -5.84 -27.84
C PHE A 277 -11.62 -7.24 -28.00
N VAL A 278 -12.76 -7.34 -28.66
CA VAL A 278 -13.43 -8.62 -28.92
C VAL A 278 -13.64 -8.76 -30.42
N LEU A 279 -13.07 -9.80 -31.01
CA LEU A 279 -13.27 -10.14 -32.40
C LEU A 279 -14.47 -11.10 -32.53
N MET A 280 -15.47 -10.74 -33.33
CA MET A 280 -16.72 -11.48 -33.45
C MET A 280 -16.88 -12.09 -34.85
N ASP A 281 -17.19 -13.38 -34.91
CA ASP A 281 -17.58 -14.15 -36.10
C ASP A 281 -19.05 -14.55 -35.98
N ASN A 282 -19.93 -13.90 -36.76
CA ASN A 282 -21.37 -14.22 -36.80
C ASN A 282 -22.04 -14.37 -35.40
N ASN A 283 -21.74 -13.42 -34.50
CA ASN A 283 -22.16 -13.36 -33.08
C ASN A 283 -21.43 -14.27 -32.08
N ARG A 284 -20.39 -15.01 -32.51
CA ARG A 284 -19.50 -15.78 -31.64
C ARG A 284 -18.19 -15.04 -31.43
N GLN A 285 -17.66 -15.02 -30.22
CA GLN A 285 -16.31 -14.49 -29.98
C GLN A 285 -15.27 -15.42 -30.61
N ALA A 286 -14.52 -14.87 -31.57
CA ALA A 286 -13.39 -15.51 -32.22
C ALA A 286 -12.13 -15.43 -31.34
N ASP A 287 -11.90 -14.26 -30.75
CA ASP A 287 -10.79 -13.98 -29.82
C ASP A 287 -11.08 -12.72 -29.01
N ARG A 288 -10.40 -12.57 -27.87
CA ARG A 288 -10.50 -11.44 -26.95
C ARG A 288 -9.13 -11.07 -26.39
N LYS A 289 -8.85 -9.78 -26.31
CA LYS A 289 -7.62 -9.28 -25.67
C LYS A 289 -7.88 -8.02 -24.86
N ILE A 290 -7.21 -7.92 -23.71
CA ILE A 290 -7.31 -6.78 -22.80
C ILE A 290 -5.96 -6.06 -22.76
N LYS A 291 -6.01 -4.73 -22.62
CA LYS A 291 -4.88 -3.92 -22.16
C LYS A 291 -5.36 -2.96 -21.08
N GLU A 292 -4.63 -2.91 -19.97
CA GLU A 292 -4.87 -1.94 -18.90
C GLU A 292 -4.32 -0.57 -19.25
N ILE A 293 -4.96 0.48 -18.73
CA ILE A 293 -4.62 1.89 -18.95
C ILE A 293 -4.78 2.64 -17.64
N PHE A 294 -3.78 3.46 -17.29
CA PHE A 294 -3.88 4.36 -16.15
C PHE A 294 -4.55 5.67 -16.55
N PHE A 295 -5.42 6.15 -15.67
CA PHE A 295 -6.11 7.42 -15.79
C PHE A 295 -5.68 8.34 -14.65
N LEU A 296 -4.97 9.41 -14.97
CA LEU A 296 -4.54 10.38 -13.96
C LEU A 296 -5.77 11.15 -13.47
N GLN A 297 -6.22 10.81 -12.27
CA GLN A 297 -7.33 11.46 -11.59
C GLN A 297 -6.91 12.82 -11.02
N PRO A 298 -7.80 13.84 -11.00
CA PRO A 298 -7.52 15.11 -10.33
C PRO A 298 -7.30 14.92 -8.82
N ARG A 299 -6.24 15.52 -8.27
CA ARG A 299 -5.92 15.47 -6.83
C ARG A 299 -6.70 16.52 -6.05
N LYS A 300 -7.98 16.22 -5.79
CA LYS A 300 -8.85 17.08 -5.00
C LYS A 300 -8.96 16.59 -3.56
N TRP A 301 -8.76 17.51 -2.61
CA TRP A 301 -8.96 17.30 -1.18
C TRP A 301 -10.05 18.24 -0.68
N ASP A 302 -11.29 17.98 -1.09
CA ASP A 302 -12.47 18.81 -0.85
C ASP A 302 -13.49 18.17 0.11
N ASP A 303 -13.12 17.06 0.76
CA ASP A 303 -13.93 16.32 1.73
C ASP A 303 -13.04 15.64 2.79
N TYR A 304 -13.66 15.01 3.79
CA TYR A 304 -13.01 14.33 4.90
C TYR A 304 -12.47 12.95 4.49
N ASP A 305 -11.16 12.78 4.36
CA ASP A 305 -10.59 11.48 3.97
C ASP A 305 -10.46 10.52 5.17
N VAL A 306 -11.00 9.32 5.02
CA VAL A 306 -10.79 8.21 5.96
C VAL A 306 -9.66 7.35 5.41
N THR A 307 -8.46 7.60 5.91
CA THR A 307 -7.24 6.90 5.50
C THR A 307 -7.03 5.68 6.36
N LEU A 308 -7.07 4.48 5.77
CA LEU A 308 -6.76 3.25 6.47
C LEU A 308 -5.31 2.81 6.20
N TYR A 309 -4.53 2.70 7.26
CA TYR A 309 -3.20 2.08 7.22
C TYR A 309 -3.33 0.56 7.33
N HIS A 310 -2.77 -0.19 6.38
CA HIS A 310 -2.76 -1.65 6.47
C HIS A 310 -1.39 -2.27 6.30
N PHE A 311 -0.96 -3.00 7.33
CA PHE A 311 0.08 -4.03 7.22
C PHE A 311 -0.53 -5.40 7.55
N GLY A 312 -0.95 -6.15 6.54
CA GLY A 312 -1.28 -7.57 6.60
C GLY A 312 -0.75 -8.26 5.34
N PRO A 313 -0.58 -9.59 5.32
CA PRO A 313 -0.16 -10.28 4.11
C PRO A 313 -1.18 -10.07 2.99
N ASN A 314 -0.77 -10.27 1.74
CA ASN A 314 -1.69 -10.28 0.61
C ASN A 314 -2.90 -11.17 0.89
N PRO A 315 -4.11 -10.77 0.46
CA PRO A 315 -5.32 -11.52 0.75
C PRO A 315 -5.23 -12.93 0.19
N VAL A 316 -5.89 -13.87 0.87
CA VAL A 316 -6.07 -15.20 0.30
C VAL A 316 -6.81 -15.05 -1.05
N PRO A 317 -6.38 -15.71 -2.14
CA PRO A 317 -7.10 -15.69 -3.41
C PRO A 317 -8.61 -15.86 -3.24
N GLY A 318 -9.40 -15.03 -3.93
CA GLY A 318 -10.87 -15.02 -3.84
C GLY A 318 -11.47 -14.21 -2.67
N THR A 319 -10.67 -13.70 -1.72
CA THR A 319 -11.21 -12.98 -0.54
C THR A 319 -11.29 -11.46 -0.68
N TRP A 320 -10.68 -10.88 -1.73
CA TRP A 320 -10.62 -9.42 -1.91
C TRP A 320 -12.00 -8.75 -1.90
N ALA A 321 -13.00 -9.31 -2.60
CA ALA A 321 -14.33 -8.73 -2.65
C ALA A 321 -14.99 -8.61 -1.25
N ALA A 322 -14.73 -9.56 -0.35
CA ALA A 322 -15.22 -9.49 1.03
C ALA A 322 -14.47 -8.42 1.84
N ILE A 323 -13.15 -8.30 1.65
CA ILE A 323 -12.33 -7.26 2.29
C ILE A 323 -12.78 -5.87 1.81
N ASP A 324 -12.85 -5.67 0.49
CA ASP A 324 -13.30 -4.42 -0.13
C ASP A 324 -14.69 -4.01 0.37
N SER A 325 -15.62 -4.97 0.48
CA SER A 325 -16.94 -4.70 1.05
C SER A 325 -16.88 -4.19 2.50
N GLN A 326 -15.96 -4.69 3.33
CA GLN A 326 -15.80 -4.16 4.70
C GLN A 326 -15.13 -2.79 4.72
N LEU A 327 -14.17 -2.53 3.84
CA LEU A 327 -13.54 -1.21 3.71
C LEU A 327 -14.58 -0.15 3.31
N GLN A 328 -15.42 -0.44 2.31
CA GLN A 328 -16.56 0.42 1.93
C GLN A 328 -17.55 0.61 3.08
N ASN A 329 -17.86 -0.47 3.81
CA ASN A 329 -18.78 -0.43 4.95
C ASN A 329 -18.23 0.38 6.13
N MET A 330 -16.91 0.57 6.20
CA MET A 330 -16.24 1.46 7.16
C MET A 330 -16.00 2.87 6.59
N GLN A 331 -16.43 3.13 5.36
CA GLN A 331 -16.27 4.40 4.64
C GLN A 331 -14.80 4.81 4.43
N VAL A 332 -13.92 3.83 4.25
CA VAL A 332 -12.53 4.10 3.85
C VAL A 332 -12.53 4.80 2.49
N THR A 333 -11.79 5.90 2.38
CA THR A 333 -11.64 6.66 1.11
C THR A 333 -10.23 6.57 0.55
N THR A 334 -9.24 6.36 1.43
CA THR A 334 -7.82 6.36 1.11
C THR A 334 -7.12 5.16 1.74
N LEU A 335 -6.19 4.55 1.00
CA LEU A 335 -5.33 3.48 1.49
C LEU A 335 -3.89 3.96 1.64
N ALA A 336 -3.28 3.62 2.79
CA ALA A 336 -1.88 3.85 3.11
C ALA A 336 -1.21 2.52 3.50
N ALA A 337 0.09 2.40 3.28
CA ALA A 337 0.87 1.16 3.47
C ALA A 337 0.50 -0.01 2.52
N TYR A 338 -0.18 0.27 1.41
CA TYR A 338 -0.50 -0.73 0.39
C TYR A 338 0.59 -0.84 -0.67
N THR A 339 0.71 -2.00 -1.32
CA THR A 339 1.62 -2.21 -2.45
C THR A 339 1.07 -1.58 -3.73
N LEU A 340 1.95 -1.42 -4.74
CA LEU A 340 1.53 -1.00 -6.09
C LEU A 340 0.50 -1.98 -6.66
N GLU A 341 0.72 -3.29 -6.49
CA GLU A 341 -0.20 -4.29 -7.02
C GLU A 341 -1.57 -4.20 -6.35
N GLN A 342 -1.63 -4.13 -5.02
CA GLN A 342 -2.90 -4.00 -4.31
C GLN A 342 -3.64 -2.72 -4.74
N SER A 343 -2.91 -1.62 -4.95
CA SER A 343 -3.47 -0.35 -5.45
C SER A 343 -4.09 -0.48 -6.84
N ARG A 344 -3.72 -1.47 -7.66
CA ARG A 344 -4.36 -1.74 -8.96
C ARG A 344 -5.75 -2.35 -8.80
N HIS A 345 -5.97 -3.13 -7.75
CA HIS A 345 -7.24 -3.84 -7.49
C HIS A 345 -8.18 -3.10 -6.55
N ALA A 346 -7.65 -2.10 -5.85
CA ALA A 346 -8.38 -1.15 -5.02
C ALA A 346 -8.84 0.06 -5.84
N ASN A 347 -10.05 0.56 -5.55
CA ASN A 347 -10.60 1.78 -6.16
C ASN A 347 -10.63 2.97 -5.16
N TYR A 348 -9.68 3.00 -4.23
CA TYR A 348 -9.52 4.05 -3.22
C TYR A 348 -8.45 5.04 -3.66
N LYS A 349 -8.46 6.24 -3.06
CA LYS A 349 -7.30 7.13 -3.13
C LYS A 349 -6.07 6.43 -2.52
N VAL A 350 -4.88 6.89 -2.92
CA VAL A 350 -3.62 6.26 -2.53
C VAL A 350 -2.73 7.27 -1.80
N GLN A 351 -2.22 6.89 -0.63
CA GLN A 351 -1.00 7.49 -0.08
C GLN A 351 0.21 6.63 -0.50
N ALA A 352 1.05 7.19 -1.36
CA ALA A 352 2.11 6.45 -2.02
C ALA A 352 3.22 6.05 -1.04
N GLN A 353 3.64 4.78 -1.06
CA GLN A 353 4.74 4.29 -0.22
C GLN A 353 6.09 4.65 -0.82
N THR A 354 6.67 5.75 -0.35
CA THR A 354 7.89 6.34 -0.91
C THR A 354 8.89 6.78 0.16
N CYS A 355 8.90 6.10 1.31
CA CYS A 355 9.77 6.47 2.42
C CYS A 355 11.23 6.44 1.98
N ILE A 356 11.97 7.52 2.24
CA ILE A 356 13.36 7.66 1.81
C ILE A 356 14.32 7.21 2.91
N SER A 357 15.41 6.59 2.49
CA SER A 357 16.40 6.03 3.43
C SER A 357 17.18 7.13 4.17
N GLY A 358 17.52 6.89 5.44
CA GLY A 358 18.45 7.72 6.21
C GLY A 358 17.86 8.98 6.85
N MET A 359 16.54 9.17 6.73
CA MET A 359 15.82 10.28 7.37
C MET A 359 15.02 9.85 8.61
N GLU A 360 14.55 8.60 8.64
CA GLU A 360 13.85 8.00 9.78
C GLU A 360 14.69 8.04 11.06
N SER A 361 14.02 8.14 12.21
CA SER A 361 14.68 7.95 13.50
C SER A 361 15.29 6.53 13.60
N PRO A 362 16.53 6.39 14.09
CA PRO A 362 17.20 5.09 14.10
C PRO A 362 16.65 4.18 15.21
N ASP A 363 15.69 3.31 14.88
CA ASP A 363 14.99 2.48 15.89
C ASP A 363 15.33 1.01 15.95
N ASN A 364 15.98 0.50 14.92
CA ASN A 364 16.49 -0.86 14.94
C ASN A 364 17.72 -1.01 14.03
N GLY A 365 18.30 -2.20 14.08
CA GLY A 365 19.32 -2.61 13.12
C GLY A 365 20.61 -1.77 13.15
N PRO A 366 21.30 -1.62 12.00
CA PRO A 366 22.61 -1.01 11.93
C PRO A 366 22.62 0.49 12.20
N ASP A 367 21.49 1.18 12.00
CA ASP A 367 21.38 2.63 12.19
C ASP A 367 21.30 2.97 13.68
N LEU A 368 20.48 2.23 14.42
CA LEU A 368 20.46 2.30 15.89
C LEU A 368 21.83 1.94 16.48
N ALA A 369 22.44 0.85 16.01
CA ALA A 369 23.75 0.42 16.51
C ALA A 369 24.84 1.50 16.26
N TYR A 370 24.79 2.19 15.12
CA TYR A 370 25.69 3.31 14.84
C TYR A 370 25.45 4.48 15.79
N TYR A 371 24.19 4.94 15.91
CA TYR A 371 23.79 6.05 16.77
C TYR A 371 24.18 5.81 18.25
N ASP A 372 23.87 4.64 18.78
CA ASP A 372 24.23 4.27 20.16
C ASP A 372 25.75 4.23 20.36
N SER A 373 26.50 3.78 19.34
CA SER A 373 27.95 3.71 19.44
C SER A 373 28.62 5.07 19.51
N ILE A 374 28.14 6.06 18.75
CA ILE A 374 28.70 7.42 18.77
C ILE A 374 28.32 8.14 20.07
N LYS A 375 27.07 8.00 20.52
CA LYS A 375 26.59 8.58 21.77
C LYS A 375 27.38 8.05 22.96
N LYS A 376 27.56 6.73 23.04
CA LYS A 376 28.36 6.09 24.09
C LYS A 376 29.80 6.59 24.10
N LYS A 377 30.48 6.58 22.94
CA LYS A 377 31.87 7.05 22.84
C LYS A 377 32.02 8.52 23.22
N TYR A 378 31.09 9.38 22.80
CA TYR A 378 31.09 10.78 23.19
C TYR A 378 30.94 10.94 24.71
N LEU A 379 30.03 10.20 25.34
CA LEU A 379 29.83 10.27 26.79
C LEU A 379 31.06 9.76 27.57
N GLU A 380 31.76 8.76 27.05
CA GLU A 380 32.99 8.21 27.64
C GLU A 380 34.21 9.14 27.48
N THR A 381 34.35 9.80 26.32
CA THR A 381 35.58 10.53 25.95
C THR A 381 35.48 12.04 26.08
N GLY A 382 34.27 12.60 25.91
CA GLY A 382 34.06 14.03 25.70
C GLY A 382 34.55 14.55 24.34
N ASP A 383 34.91 13.68 23.39
CA ASP A 383 35.38 14.10 22.08
C ASP A 383 34.20 14.38 21.12
N LYS A 384 33.86 15.66 20.95
CA LYS A 384 32.79 16.09 20.04
C LYS A 384 33.04 15.78 18.56
N LYS A 385 34.28 15.45 18.15
CA LYS A 385 34.56 15.02 16.76
C LYS A 385 33.93 13.67 16.42
N ILE A 386 33.51 12.89 17.42
CA ILE A 386 32.83 11.61 17.23
C ILE A 386 31.34 11.80 16.90
N LEU A 387 30.78 12.99 17.18
CA LEU A 387 29.38 13.34 16.98
C LEU A 387 29.09 13.59 15.49
N VAL A 388 29.20 12.53 14.69
CA VAL A 388 28.98 12.57 13.25
C VAL A 388 27.64 11.91 12.92
N ARG A 389 26.76 12.61 12.20
CA ARG A 389 25.51 12.02 11.72
C ARG A 389 25.84 11.03 10.60
N LYS A 390 25.26 9.82 10.66
CA LYS A 390 25.50 8.76 9.67
C LYS A 390 25.17 9.22 8.24
N TYR A 391 24.02 9.86 8.11
CA TYR A 391 23.50 10.44 6.88
C TYR A 391 23.59 11.97 6.98
N GLY A 392 24.71 12.53 6.54
CA GLY A 392 25.02 13.95 6.72
C GLY A 392 24.10 14.86 5.89
N LEU A 393 23.45 15.83 6.53
CA LEU A 393 22.46 16.71 5.89
C LEU A 393 23.07 17.68 4.87
N ASN A 394 24.38 17.88 4.88
CA ASN A 394 25.09 18.69 3.90
C ASN A 394 25.99 17.85 2.97
N ASP A 395 25.91 16.52 3.04
CA ASP A 395 26.67 15.62 2.18
C ASP A 395 26.00 15.47 0.81
N SER A 396 26.67 15.95 -0.24
CA SER A 396 26.18 15.87 -1.62
C SER A 396 25.92 14.43 -2.08
N SER A 397 26.66 13.44 -1.58
CA SER A 397 26.47 12.04 -1.96
C SER A 397 25.16 11.49 -1.40
N PHE A 398 24.82 11.84 -0.16
CA PHE A 398 23.55 11.50 0.47
C PHE A 398 22.37 12.21 -0.21
N LEU A 399 22.49 13.51 -0.48
CA LEU A 399 21.48 14.25 -1.26
C LEU A 399 21.21 13.59 -2.62
N HIS A 400 22.28 13.16 -3.31
CA HIS A 400 22.14 12.47 -4.59
C HIS A 400 21.44 11.10 -4.45
N SER A 401 21.69 10.36 -3.36
CA SER A 401 21.00 9.09 -3.11
C SER A 401 19.51 9.30 -2.84
N VAL A 402 19.14 10.33 -2.07
CA VAL A 402 17.73 10.70 -1.85
C VAL A 402 17.02 10.99 -3.18
N LYS A 403 17.62 11.82 -4.04
CA LYS A 403 17.05 12.11 -5.36
C LYS A 403 16.98 10.88 -6.26
N ALA A 404 17.96 9.97 -6.19
CA ALA A 404 17.94 8.72 -6.94
C ALA A 404 16.81 7.77 -6.46
N GLU A 405 16.56 7.71 -5.14
CA GLU A 405 15.45 6.95 -4.57
C GLU A 405 14.09 7.50 -5.02
N LEU A 406 13.90 8.82 -4.98
CA LEU A 406 12.67 9.45 -5.48
C LEU A 406 12.45 9.17 -6.97
N ASN A 407 13.48 9.33 -7.81
CA ASN A 407 13.40 9.02 -9.25
C ASN A 407 13.06 7.56 -9.53
N ARG A 408 13.40 6.65 -8.63
CA ARG A 408 13.08 5.22 -8.74
C ARG A 408 11.65 4.92 -8.31
N MET A 409 11.16 5.55 -7.23
CA MET A 409 9.88 5.19 -6.60
C MET A 409 8.69 6.00 -7.12
N VAL A 410 8.85 7.32 -7.26
CA VAL A 410 7.75 8.25 -7.58
C VAL A 410 7.07 7.94 -8.92
N PRO A 411 7.78 7.63 -10.03
CA PRO A 411 7.13 7.38 -11.31
C PRO A 411 6.11 6.24 -11.30
N GLU A 412 6.36 5.17 -10.54
CA GLU A 412 5.42 4.04 -10.43
C GLU A 412 4.16 4.42 -9.67
N TRP A 413 4.29 5.26 -8.64
CA TRP A 413 3.17 5.73 -7.83
C TRP A 413 2.37 6.84 -8.50
N ARG A 414 3.00 7.71 -9.28
CA ARG A 414 2.36 8.85 -9.96
C ARG A 414 1.15 8.42 -10.79
N LYS A 415 1.21 7.23 -11.40
CA LYS A 415 0.15 6.61 -12.22
C LYS A 415 -1.19 6.47 -11.47
N PHE A 416 -1.14 6.41 -10.14
CA PHE A 416 -2.30 6.28 -9.26
C PHE A 416 -2.86 7.63 -8.80
N SER A 417 -2.28 8.76 -9.22
CA SER A 417 -2.64 10.09 -8.72
C SER A 417 -2.71 10.15 -7.18
N PRO A 418 -1.62 9.82 -6.46
CA PRO A 418 -1.67 9.71 -5.01
C PRO A 418 -2.04 11.06 -4.36
N SER A 419 -2.78 11.01 -3.25
CA SER A 419 -3.14 12.20 -2.48
C SER A 419 -1.92 12.83 -1.82
N ALA A 420 -0.94 12.01 -1.43
CA ALA A 420 0.38 12.43 -0.99
C ALA A 420 1.41 11.30 -1.15
N TYR A 421 2.69 11.68 -1.10
CA TYR A 421 3.85 10.78 -1.12
C TYR A 421 4.38 10.62 0.29
N TYR A 422 4.19 9.42 0.86
CA TYR A 422 4.68 9.11 2.19
C TYR A 422 6.20 9.01 2.15
N ILE A 423 6.88 10.11 2.46
CA ILE A 423 8.33 10.25 2.31
C ILE A 423 9.04 10.14 3.67
N TYR A 424 8.39 10.63 4.72
CA TYR A 424 8.98 10.71 6.05
C TYR A 424 8.17 9.93 7.11
N GLU A 425 8.71 8.81 7.59
CA GLU A 425 8.34 8.12 8.86
C GLU A 425 9.16 8.71 10.00
N GLU A 426 8.49 9.32 10.98
CA GLU A 426 9.06 9.78 12.26
C GLU A 426 10.51 10.31 12.19
N PRO A 427 10.82 11.23 11.26
CA PRO A 427 12.20 11.58 10.95
C PRO A 427 12.77 12.52 12.01
N SER A 428 14.07 12.45 12.29
CA SER A 428 14.71 13.43 13.19
C SER A 428 16.17 13.65 12.87
N VAL A 429 16.69 14.81 13.29
CA VAL A 429 18.14 15.11 13.26
C VAL A 429 18.93 14.15 14.17
N THR A 430 18.28 13.61 15.20
CA THR A 430 18.84 12.64 16.13
C THR A 430 18.06 11.32 16.07
N ARG A 431 17.30 11.03 17.12
CA ARG A 431 16.43 9.88 17.28
C ARG A 431 15.23 10.33 18.11
N TYR A 432 14.10 10.58 17.47
CA TYR A 432 12.93 11.19 18.09
C TYR A 432 13.29 12.48 18.85
N ASP A 433 13.10 12.50 20.18
CA ASP A 433 13.43 13.62 21.06
C ASP A 433 14.78 13.46 21.79
N ASP A 434 15.56 12.44 21.43
CA ASP A 434 16.82 12.14 22.12
C ASP A 434 17.88 13.23 21.88
N ALA A 435 18.50 13.67 22.98
CA ALA A 435 19.46 14.77 22.97
C ALA A 435 20.85 14.30 22.53
N LEU A 436 21.38 14.88 21.46
CA LEU A 436 22.75 14.70 21.00
C LEU A 436 23.19 15.85 20.09
N ASP A 437 24.38 16.40 20.31
CA ASP A 437 24.91 17.53 19.54
C ASP A 437 25.47 17.10 18.16
N LEU A 438 24.65 16.50 17.30
CA LEU A 438 25.01 16.24 15.89
C LEU A 438 24.85 17.52 15.07
N ASP A 439 25.66 17.84 14.05
CA ASP A 439 26.71 17.05 13.40
C ASP A 439 28.05 17.81 13.35
N PHE A 440 29.14 17.19 13.80
CA PHE A 440 30.50 17.75 13.81
C PHE A 440 31.39 17.24 12.66
N SER A 441 30.81 16.64 11.61
CA SER A 441 31.53 16.32 10.38
C SER A 441 32.14 17.57 9.72
N GLU A 442 33.27 17.42 9.02
CA GLU A 442 33.91 18.58 8.36
C GLU A 442 33.00 19.20 7.30
N THR A 443 32.16 18.39 6.64
CA THR A 443 31.15 18.86 5.68
C THR A 443 30.12 19.75 6.36
N ALA A 444 29.56 19.34 7.51
CA ALA A 444 28.62 20.13 8.28
C ALA A 444 29.28 21.41 8.84
N LEU A 445 30.49 21.31 9.39
CA LEU A 445 31.23 22.47 9.91
C LEU A 445 31.57 23.49 8.81
N ALA A 446 31.91 23.04 7.60
CA ALA A 446 32.15 23.92 6.47
C ALA A 446 30.89 24.69 6.06
N ALA A 447 29.72 24.02 6.05
CA ALA A 447 28.44 24.65 5.78
C ALA A 447 28.03 25.62 6.92
N PHE A 448 28.24 25.21 8.18
CA PHE A 448 27.99 26.03 9.36
C PHE A 448 28.79 27.34 9.34
N ARG A 449 30.09 27.29 9.01
CA ARG A 449 30.94 28.47 8.90
C ARG A 449 30.43 29.46 7.84
N LYS A 450 29.90 28.96 6.73
CA LYS A 450 29.29 29.82 5.69
C LYS A 450 28.03 30.49 6.23
N TRP A 451 27.15 29.73 6.90
CA TRP A 451 25.95 30.29 7.52
C TRP A 451 26.29 31.36 8.58
N LEU A 452 27.34 31.15 9.38
CA LEU A 452 27.79 32.17 10.35
C LEU A 452 28.27 33.45 9.68
N GLN A 453 28.88 33.38 8.49
CA GLN A 453 29.29 34.58 7.74
C GLN A 453 28.09 35.42 7.27
N GLU A 454 26.91 34.81 7.11
CA GLU A 454 25.65 35.51 6.83
C GLU A 454 25.06 36.17 8.08
N LYS A 455 25.22 35.53 9.25
CA LYS A 455 24.72 36.03 10.54
C LYS A 455 25.60 37.10 11.18
N TYR A 456 26.92 36.95 11.05
CA TYR A 456 27.91 37.81 11.69
C TYR A 456 28.74 38.53 10.63
N PRO A 457 28.61 39.88 10.51
CA PRO A 457 29.34 40.65 9.51
C PRO A 457 30.88 40.55 9.60
N SER A 458 31.43 40.09 10.73
CA SER A 458 32.87 39.83 10.87
C SER A 458 33.18 38.78 11.94
N LEU A 459 34.35 38.14 11.82
CA LEU A 459 34.85 37.19 12.82
C LEU A 459 35.02 37.84 14.19
N ASN A 460 35.32 39.14 14.26
CA ASN A 460 35.44 39.87 15.52
C ASN A 460 34.09 39.96 16.25
N LEU A 461 32.99 40.17 15.53
CA LEU A 461 31.65 40.18 16.12
C LEU A 461 31.24 38.80 16.61
N LEU A 462 31.53 37.75 15.85
CA LEU A 462 31.34 36.37 16.29
C LEU A 462 32.14 36.09 17.57
N ASN A 463 33.44 36.40 17.57
CA ASN A 463 34.31 36.21 18.73
C ASN A 463 33.80 36.97 19.97
N ASN A 464 33.32 38.20 19.79
CA ASN A 464 32.74 38.98 20.88
C ASN A 464 31.46 38.33 21.43
N GLN A 465 30.54 37.91 20.54
CA GLN A 465 29.29 37.26 20.93
C GLN A 465 29.55 35.93 21.65
N TRP A 466 30.42 35.10 21.08
CA TRP A 466 30.71 33.77 21.60
C TRP A 466 31.72 33.78 22.74
N GLY A 467 32.38 34.90 23.04
CA GLY A 467 33.50 34.97 23.98
C GLY A 467 34.70 34.12 23.57
N MET A 468 35.00 34.08 22.26
CA MET A 468 36.07 33.28 21.64
C MET A 468 37.16 34.17 21.02
N ALA A 469 38.22 33.56 20.51
CA ALA A 469 39.37 34.28 19.93
C ALA A 469 39.92 33.61 18.65
N PHE A 470 39.04 33.09 17.79
CA PHE A 470 39.40 32.50 16.49
C PHE A 470 40.15 33.51 15.61
N LYS A 471 41.17 33.05 14.88
CA LYS A 471 41.98 33.92 13.99
C LYS A 471 41.49 33.92 12.55
N LYS A 472 40.77 32.88 12.15
CA LYS A 472 40.15 32.73 10.83
C LYS A 472 38.89 31.88 10.93
N TRP A 473 38.01 31.98 9.92
CA TRP A 473 36.75 31.25 9.88
C TRP A 473 36.92 29.73 9.91
N ASP A 474 37.97 29.17 9.30
CA ASP A 474 38.24 27.73 9.29
C ASP A 474 38.51 27.14 10.69
N GLU A 475 38.88 27.98 11.67
CA GLU A 475 39.12 27.55 13.05
C GLU A 475 37.83 27.50 13.87
N VAL A 476 36.74 28.07 13.36
CA VAL A 476 35.47 28.15 14.09
C VAL A 476 34.89 26.74 14.23
N ILE A 477 34.72 26.32 15.49
CA ILE A 477 34.07 25.08 15.91
C ILE A 477 33.14 25.47 17.06
N PRO A 478 31.85 25.11 17.03
CA PRO A 478 30.91 25.45 18.10
C PRO A 478 31.21 24.65 19.37
N ASP A 479 30.70 25.13 20.49
CA ASP A 479 30.69 24.34 21.72
C ASP A 479 29.71 23.17 21.60
N ASP A 480 30.03 22.05 22.26
CA ASP A 480 29.05 21.05 22.63
C ASP A 480 28.28 21.45 23.90
N THR A 481 27.28 20.67 24.30
CA THR A 481 26.45 20.92 25.50
C THR A 481 27.30 21.13 26.75
N LYS A 482 28.31 20.29 26.98
CA LYS A 482 29.14 20.32 28.21
C LYS A 482 30.02 21.57 28.23
N GLU A 483 30.60 21.93 27.10
CA GLU A 483 31.42 23.14 26.95
C GLU A 483 30.57 24.40 27.16
N ALA A 484 29.41 24.49 26.52
CA ALA A 484 28.50 25.63 26.64
C ALA A 484 28.02 25.83 28.09
N GLN A 485 27.56 24.75 28.74
CA GLN A 485 27.14 24.75 30.16
C GLN A 485 28.27 25.20 31.08
N LYS A 486 29.49 24.67 30.88
CA LYS A 486 30.66 25.04 31.69
C LYS A 486 31.03 26.51 31.52
N ARG A 487 30.88 27.07 30.32
CA ARG A 487 31.24 28.46 30.02
C ARG A 487 30.17 29.45 30.49
N GLY A 488 28.91 29.04 30.55
CA GLY A 488 27.78 29.94 30.83
C GLY A 488 27.48 30.94 29.70
N ASN A 489 28.16 30.80 28.55
CA ASN A 489 27.81 31.48 27.31
C ASN A 489 27.37 30.42 26.30
N TYR A 490 26.09 30.44 25.96
CA TYR A 490 25.46 29.41 25.12
C TYR A 490 25.38 29.79 23.64
N SER A 491 25.88 30.97 23.24
CA SER A 491 25.69 31.47 21.88
C SER A 491 26.27 30.55 20.79
N SER A 492 27.46 30.00 21.03
CA SER A 492 28.12 29.05 20.12
C SER A 492 27.31 27.77 19.90
N TRP A 493 26.76 27.21 20.98
CA TRP A 493 25.92 26.02 20.95
C TRP A 493 24.54 26.31 20.32
N ALA A 494 23.91 27.43 20.70
CA ALA A 494 22.61 27.82 20.17
C ALA A 494 22.66 28.11 18.66
N ASP A 495 23.74 28.75 18.18
CA ASP A 495 23.99 28.94 16.75
C ASP A 495 24.17 27.60 16.03
N HIS A 496 24.87 26.63 16.64
CA HIS A 496 25.02 25.28 16.09
C HIS A 496 23.67 24.55 15.98
N ARG A 497 22.85 24.56 17.05
CA ARG A 497 21.51 23.96 17.01
C ARG A 497 20.64 24.62 15.93
N SER A 498 20.62 25.96 15.89
CA SER A 498 19.84 26.70 14.88
C SER A 498 20.28 26.41 13.44
N PHE A 499 21.59 26.23 13.21
CA PHE A 499 22.11 25.80 11.91
C PHE A 499 21.67 24.39 11.54
N MET A 500 21.64 23.46 12.50
CA MET A 500 21.17 22.11 12.26
C MET A 500 19.68 22.09 11.89
N GLU A 501 18.85 22.91 12.54
CA GLU A 501 17.43 22.95 12.21
C GLU A 501 17.17 23.61 10.86
N LYS A 502 17.97 24.62 10.50
CA LYS A 502 17.98 25.14 9.13
C LYS A 502 18.40 24.06 8.12
N SER A 503 19.48 23.32 8.40
CA SER A 503 19.97 22.26 7.50
C SER A 503 18.94 21.14 7.35
N TRP A 504 18.17 20.87 8.41
CA TRP A 504 17.05 19.95 8.38
C TRP A 504 15.90 20.47 7.52
N ALA A 505 15.48 21.73 7.70
CA ALA A 505 14.45 22.33 6.84
C ALA A 505 14.88 22.42 5.36
N ASP A 506 16.16 22.69 5.08
CA ASP A 506 16.73 22.68 3.72
C ASP A 506 16.61 21.29 3.07
N GLN A 507 16.65 20.20 3.84
CA GLN A 507 16.40 18.85 3.33
C GLN A 507 14.95 18.64 2.91
N PHE A 508 13.99 19.13 3.70
CA PHE A 508 12.57 19.08 3.33
C PHE A 508 12.32 19.88 2.05
N GLN A 509 12.92 21.06 1.92
CA GLN A 509 12.89 21.83 0.68
C GLN A 509 13.50 21.08 -0.50
N TYR A 510 14.67 20.46 -0.32
CA TYR A 510 15.33 19.67 -1.35
C TYR A 510 14.44 18.53 -1.87
N VAL A 511 13.84 17.80 -0.94
CA VAL A 511 12.94 16.68 -1.24
C VAL A 511 11.68 17.15 -1.96
N GLN A 512 11.04 18.23 -1.52
CA GLN A 512 9.88 18.81 -2.21
C GLN A 512 10.24 19.20 -3.65
N ASN A 513 11.36 19.90 -3.84
CA ASN A 513 11.84 20.29 -5.17
C ASN A 513 12.10 19.07 -6.06
N ALA A 514 12.79 18.05 -5.52
CA ALA A 514 13.07 16.82 -6.25
C ALA A 514 11.80 16.04 -6.61
N LEU A 515 10.79 16.04 -5.74
CA LEU A 515 9.47 15.48 -6.03
C LEU A 515 8.79 16.24 -7.16
N HIS A 516 8.77 17.57 -7.11
CA HIS A 516 8.11 18.42 -8.13
C HIS A 516 8.77 18.36 -9.51
N GLU A 517 10.04 17.99 -9.60
CA GLU A 517 10.68 17.67 -10.90
C GLU A 517 10.05 16.43 -11.57
N ILE A 518 9.55 15.47 -10.79
CA ILE A 518 8.96 14.21 -11.27
C ILE A 518 7.43 14.33 -11.38
N ASP A 519 6.83 15.02 -10.41
CA ASP A 519 5.40 15.18 -10.24
C ASP A 519 5.07 16.57 -9.65
N PRO A 520 4.75 17.57 -10.50
CA PRO A 520 4.51 18.95 -10.07
C PRO A 520 3.34 19.15 -9.09
N GLU A 521 2.40 18.21 -9.03
CA GLU A 521 1.26 18.25 -8.09
C GLU A 521 1.50 17.36 -6.86
N GLY A 522 2.70 16.80 -6.70
CA GLY A 522 3.05 15.91 -5.59
C GLY A 522 3.09 16.64 -4.25
N LEU A 523 2.46 16.06 -3.23
CA LEU A 523 2.56 16.52 -1.84
C LEU A 523 3.51 15.63 -1.06
N VAL A 524 4.49 16.24 -0.37
CA VAL A 524 5.34 15.54 0.60
C VAL A 524 4.51 15.25 1.84
N GLN A 525 4.45 13.98 2.26
CA GLN A 525 3.81 13.56 3.50
C GLN A 525 4.83 13.25 4.60
N LEU A 526 4.53 13.75 5.80
CA LEU A 526 5.23 13.52 7.05
C LEU A 526 4.31 12.83 8.06
N SER A 527 4.73 11.72 8.66
CA SER A 527 3.95 11.00 9.67
C SER A 527 4.73 10.83 10.97
N GLY A 528 4.00 10.77 12.08
CA GLY A 528 4.52 10.46 13.42
C GLY A 528 5.54 11.50 13.89
N THR A 529 5.04 12.69 14.17
CA THR A 529 5.85 13.87 14.48
C THR A 529 6.20 13.99 15.97
N GLN A 530 7.29 14.68 16.33
CA GLN A 530 7.67 14.89 17.74
C GLN A 530 7.41 16.32 18.20
N ALA A 531 7.23 16.50 19.51
CA ALA A 531 7.26 17.85 20.08
C ALA A 531 8.63 18.51 19.81
N SER A 532 8.62 19.79 19.46
CA SER A 532 9.82 20.58 19.20
C SER A 532 10.81 20.48 20.36
N GLY A 533 12.02 20.01 20.08
CA GLY A 533 13.09 19.78 21.05
C GLY A 533 14.40 20.38 20.58
N ALA A 534 15.35 20.61 21.50
CA ALA A 534 16.55 21.38 21.18
C ALA A 534 17.57 20.70 20.23
N HIS A 535 17.30 19.46 19.79
CA HIS A 535 18.21 18.67 18.96
C HIS A 535 17.53 17.93 17.81
N ASN A 536 16.19 17.91 17.75
CA ASN A 536 15.48 16.93 16.95
C ASN A 536 15.13 17.40 15.54
N GLY A 537 15.30 18.69 15.21
CA GLY A 537 14.94 19.21 13.90
C GLY A 537 13.51 19.71 13.76
N TYR A 538 12.66 19.55 14.77
CA TYR A 538 11.23 19.86 14.66
C TYR A 538 10.90 21.34 14.87
N ASP A 539 11.60 22.20 14.13
CA ASP A 539 11.23 23.60 13.98
C ASP A 539 10.12 23.75 12.93
N TYR A 540 8.87 23.57 13.36
CA TYR A 540 7.69 23.58 12.49
C TYR A 540 7.51 24.86 11.69
N SER A 541 7.95 26.00 12.23
CA SER A 541 7.89 27.26 11.50
C SER A 541 8.84 27.29 10.28
N GLN A 542 9.75 26.34 10.16
CA GLN A 542 10.57 26.12 8.98
C GLN A 542 10.10 24.93 8.15
N ILE A 543 9.82 23.77 8.77
CA ILE A 543 9.52 22.54 8.01
C ILE A 543 8.12 22.51 7.40
N ASP A 544 7.12 23.14 8.02
CA ASP A 544 5.73 23.12 7.53
C ASP A 544 5.59 23.78 6.15
N LYS A 545 6.53 24.66 5.78
CA LYS A 545 6.62 25.30 4.45
C LYS A 545 6.80 24.32 3.30
N TYR A 546 7.29 23.12 3.58
CA TYR A 546 7.71 22.14 2.58
C TYR A 546 6.93 20.82 2.66
N VAL A 547 6.05 20.69 3.65
CA VAL A 547 5.15 19.54 3.83
C VAL A 547 3.78 19.88 3.26
N GLY A 548 3.20 18.97 2.50
CA GLY A 548 1.85 19.13 1.93
C GLY A 548 0.77 18.34 2.67
N GLN A 549 1.15 17.25 3.34
CA GLN A 549 0.26 16.45 4.17
C GLN A 549 0.98 15.98 5.44
N MET A 550 0.29 15.93 6.58
CA MET A 550 0.87 15.51 7.85
C MET A 550 -0.08 14.63 8.68
N ASN A 551 0.49 13.64 9.36
CA ASN A 551 -0.18 12.86 10.41
C ASN A 551 0.54 13.10 11.75
N PRO A 552 0.23 14.19 12.48
CA PRO A 552 0.93 14.54 13.70
C PRO A 552 0.43 13.71 14.91
N TYR A 553 1.27 13.62 15.94
CA TYR A 553 0.80 13.22 17.27
C TYR A 553 0.31 14.44 18.06
N ASP A 554 -0.69 14.24 18.92
CA ASP A 554 -1.20 15.26 19.85
C ASP A 554 -0.22 15.48 21.03
N ILE A 555 0.91 16.11 20.74
CA ILE A 555 1.95 16.46 21.72
C ILE A 555 2.53 17.84 21.41
N GLY A 556 2.90 18.61 22.44
CA GLY A 556 3.61 19.88 22.29
C GLY A 556 2.85 20.97 21.54
N ASN A 557 1.52 20.96 21.64
CA ASN A 557 0.58 21.90 21.00
C ASN A 557 0.67 21.95 19.47
N GLN A 558 1.09 20.85 18.84
CA GLN A 558 1.23 20.74 17.39
C GLN A 558 -0.06 21.04 16.63
N LEU A 559 -1.18 20.54 17.16
CA LEU A 559 -2.47 20.65 16.50
C LEU A 559 -2.90 22.12 16.36
N GLU A 560 -2.43 22.99 17.25
CA GLU A 560 -2.77 24.39 17.27
C GLU A 560 -1.95 25.27 16.31
N TYR A 561 -0.71 24.92 15.94
CA TYR A 561 0.15 25.85 15.18
C TYR A 561 0.49 25.45 13.74
N HIS A 562 0.27 24.20 13.35
CA HIS A 562 0.62 23.76 11.99
C HIS A 562 -0.10 24.58 10.91
N HIS A 563 -1.39 24.86 11.13
CA HIS A 563 -2.19 25.64 10.19
C HIS A 563 -1.78 27.12 10.16
N ASP A 564 -1.22 27.65 11.24
CA ASP A 564 -0.67 29.02 11.29
C ASP A 564 0.61 29.15 10.48
N PHE A 565 1.44 28.10 10.45
CA PHE A 565 2.68 28.09 9.68
C PHE A 565 2.48 27.67 8.21
N ASN A 566 1.45 26.88 7.93
CA ASN A 566 1.05 26.56 6.56
C ASN A 566 -0.47 26.31 6.46
N PRO A 567 -1.26 27.33 6.08
CA PRO A 567 -2.71 27.18 5.89
C PRO A 567 -3.13 26.19 4.80
N ALA A 568 -2.20 25.80 3.90
CA ALA A 568 -2.46 24.83 2.84
C ALA A 568 -2.16 23.38 3.26
N LEU A 569 -1.51 23.17 4.41
CA LEU A 569 -1.14 21.85 4.91
C LEU A 569 -2.39 21.00 5.20
N LYS A 570 -2.41 19.78 4.70
CA LYS A 570 -3.47 18.80 4.98
C LYS A 570 -3.09 17.94 6.17
N ILE A 571 -3.78 18.12 7.29
CA ILE A 571 -3.51 17.38 8.53
C ILE A 571 -4.60 16.33 8.73
N SER A 572 -4.22 15.07 8.87
CA SER A 572 -5.15 14.00 9.21
C SER A 572 -5.04 13.66 10.69
N GLY A 573 -6.16 13.71 11.39
CA GLY A 573 -6.24 13.41 12.82
C GLY A 573 -6.05 11.94 13.12
N GLN A 574 -5.47 11.65 14.28
CA GLN A 574 -5.14 10.30 14.68
C GLN A 574 -6.41 9.50 14.98
N ALA A 575 -6.48 8.27 14.45
CA ALA A 575 -7.55 7.31 14.74
C ALA A 575 -6.99 5.89 14.85
N GLY A 576 -7.79 4.97 15.38
CA GLY A 576 -7.43 3.55 15.51
C GLY A 576 -6.85 3.20 16.88
N TYR A 577 -5.76 2.44 16.92
CA TYR A 577 -5.09 1.93 18.13
C TYR A 577 -5.99 1.16 19.10
N GLY A 578 -7.15 0.69 18.63
CA GLY A 578 -8.15 0.00 19.45
C GLY A 578 -8.99 0.96 20.31
N ALA A 579 -8.89 2.27 20.09
CA ALA A 579 -9.73 3.27 20.75
C ALA A 579 -11.21 2.97 20.51
N SER A 580 -12.05 3.11 21.55
CA SER A 580 -13.47 2.77 21.47
C SER A 580 -14.31 3.63 22.39
N GLY A 581 -15.62 3.58 22.20
CA GLY A 581 -16.60 4.35 22.93
C GLY A 581 -16.65 5.81 22.48
N LYS A 582 -17.07 6.68 23.40
CA LYS A 582 -17.31 8.11 23.11
C LYS A 582 -16.06 8.90 22.76
N ASN A 583 -14.89 8.43 23.18
CA ASN A 583 -13.62 9.11 22.92
C ASN A 583 -13.32 9.16 21.41
N VAL A 584 -13.65 8.09 20.66
CA VAL A 584 -13.46 8.09 19.20
C VAL A 584 -14.19 9.25 18.52
N LEU A 585 -15.43 9.52 18.94
CA LEU A 585 -16.20 10.64 18.39
C LEU A 585 -15.64 11.98 18.87
N TYR A 586 -15.24 12.08 20.14
CA TYR A 586 -14.60 13.27 20.69
C TYR A 586 -13.33 13.63 19.89
N ASP A 587 -12.46 12.66 19.62
CA ASP A 587 -11.21 12.85 18.87
C ASP A 587 -11.51 13.41 17.47
N PHE A 588 -12.48 12.82 16.74
CA PHE A 588 -12.86 13.34 15.41
C PHE A 588 -13.34 14.79 15.44
N TYR A 589 -14.15 15.16 16.44
CA TYR A 589 -14.62 16.54 16.59
C TYR A 589 -13.49 17.48 17.03
N GLN A 590 -12.62 17.05 17.94
CA GLN A 590 -11.47 17.83 18.39
C GLN A 590 -10.58 18.18 17.20
N HIS A 591 -10.19 17.19 16.39
CA HIS A 591 -9.33 17.36 15.23
C HIS A 591 -9.91 18.35 14.20
N ILE A 592 -11.21 18.24 13.86
CA ILE A 592 -11.81 19.20 12.91
C ILE A 592 -11.93 20.62 13.50
N PHE A 593 -12.09 20.78 14.82
CA PHE A 593 -12.18 22.11 15.44
C PHE A 593 -10.83 22.82 15.54
N VAL A 594 -9.73 22.08 15.56
CA VAL A 594 -8.36 22.64 15.46
C VAL A 594 -7.86 22.69 14.01
N ASN A 595 -8.77 22.67 13.04
CA ASN A 595 -8.52 22.86 11.61
C ASN A 595 -7.70 21.74 10.93
N GLU A 596 -7.85 20.50 11.39
CA GLU A 596 -7.26 19.34 10.70
C GLU A 596 -8.12 18.90 9.51
N THR A 597 -7.89 19.56 8.38
CA THR A 597 -8.72 19.44 7.18
C THR A 597 -8.47 18.19 6.32
N GLY A 598 -7.52 17.34 6.71
CA GLY A 598 -7.12 16.14 5.98
C GLY A 598 -7.97 14.90 6.28
N GLY A 599 -8.80 14.93 7.33
CA GLY A 599 -9.64 13.78 7.71
C GLY A 599 -9.04 12.94 8.83
N ALA A 600 -9.23 11.63 8.81
CA ALA A 600 -8.72 10.69 9.81
C ALA A 600 -7.65 9.75 9.25
N TYR A 601 -6.63 9.46 10.05
CA TYR A 601 -5.61 8.46 9.78
C TYR A 601 -5.71 7.29 10.76
N ILE A 602 -6.19 6.14 10.28
CA ILE A 602 -6.44 4.96 11.11
C ILE A 602 -5.19 4.08 11.11
N PHE A 603 -4.46 4.08 12.22
CA PHE A 603 -3.42 3.10 12.48
C PHE A 603 -4.00 2.04 13.42
N TRP A 604 -4.37 0.87 12.96
CA TRP A 604 -4.16 0.21 11.67
C TRP A 604 -5.32 -0.79 11.47
N GLN A 605 -5.47 -1.41 10.29
CA GLN A 605 -6.60 -2.32 10.01
C GLN A 605 -6.94 -3.31 11.13
N GLN A 606 -5.94 -3.92 11.78
CA GLN A 606 -6.11 -4.91 12.85
C GLN A 606 -6.77 -4.31 14.10
N SER A 607 -6.71 -3.00 14.26
CA SER A 607 -7.42 -2.29 15.32
C SER A 607 -8.92 -2.12 15.05
N ALA A 608 -9.37 -2.36 13.81
CA ALA A 608 -10.75 -2.15 13.37
C ALA A 608 -11.46 -3.44 12.90
N ILE A 609 -10.74 -4.33 12.22
CA ILE A 609 -11.27 -5.51 11.53
C ILE A 609 -10.64 -6.78 12.10
N ASN A 610 -11.46 -7.72 12.54
CA ASN A 610 -11.06 -9.03 13.03
C ASN A 610 -10.62 -9.96 11.87
N PRO A 611 -9.91 -11.07 12.15
CA PRO A 611 -9.49 -12.04 11.13
C PRO A 611 -10.65 -12.68 10.33
N ASP A 612 -11.87 -12.69 10.85
CA ASP A 612 -13.08 -13.17 10.16
C ASP A 612 -13.82 -12.05 9.38
N LEU A 613 -13.16 -10.91 9.20
CA LEU A 613 -13.67 -9.69 8.56
C LEU A 613 -14.81 -8.99 9.29
N THR A 614 -15.17 -9.42 10.50
CA THR A 614 -16.12 -8.65 11.33
C THR A 614 -15.43 -7.44 11.96
N PHE A 615 -16.15 -6.34 12.17
CA PHE A 615 -15.60 -5.21 12.94
C PHE A 615 -15.52 -5.54 14.42
N CYS A 616 -14.39 -5.23 15.04
CA CYS A 616 -14.28 -5.19 16.49
C CYS A 616 -15.03 -3.96 17.05
N LYS A 617 -15.07 -3.80 18.38
CA LYS A 617 -15.76 -2.66 19.01
C LYS A 617 -15.21 -1.30 18.53
N SER A 618 -13.89 -1.18 18.42
CA SER A 618 -13.23 0.02 17.90
C SER A 618 -13.67 0.34 16.47
N GLY A 619 -13.67 -0.66 15.58
CA GLY A 619 -14.16 -0.51 14.20
C GLY A 619 -15.62 -0.06 14.10
N GLN A 620 -16.50 -0.59 14.94
CA GLN A 620 -17.92 -0.18 14.99
C GLN A 620 -18.10 1.27 15.43
N ASP A 621 -17.32 1.72 16.42
CA ASP A 621 -17.40 3.10 16.92
C ASP A 621 -16.82 4.09 15.90
N MET A 622 -15.68 3.76 15.28
CA MET A 622 -15.11 4.54 14.17
C MET A 622 -16.07 4.65 13.00
N LYS A 623 -16.66 3.53 12.55
CA LYS A 623 -17.67 3.53 11.49
C LYS A 623 -18.84 4.47 11.80
N THR A 624 -19.29 4.51 13.06
CA THR A 624 -20.36 5.42 13.48
C THR A 624 -19.92 6.88 13.33
N GLY A 625 -18.71 7.23 13.77
CA GLY A 625 -18.16 8.58 13.62
C GLY A 625 -17.93 8.97 12.16
N PHE A 626 -17.43 8.07 11.32
CA PHE A 626 -17.24 8.33 9.89
C PHE A 626 -18.57 8.61 9.18
N SER A 627 -19.65 7.89 9.52
CA SER A 627 -20.98 8.22 8.99
C SER A 627 -21.39 9.66 9.32
N GLU A 628 -21.00 10.21 10.47
CA GLU A 628 -21.24 11.63 10.77
C GLU A 628 -20.35 12.55 9.93
N MET A 629 -19.06 12.23 9.82
CA MET A 629 -18.10 13.07 9.11
C MET A 629 -18.36 13.12 7.61
N LEU A 630 -18.61 11.96 6.99
CA LEU A 630 -18.78 11.79 5.54
C LEU A 630 -20.25 11.81 5.12
N GLU A 631 -21.06 10.82 5.51
CA GLU A 631 -22.43 10.68 4.99
C GLU A 631 -23.33 11.85 5.40
N LYS A 632 -23.21 12.35 6.63
CA LYS A 632 -23.94 13.53 7.10
C LYS A 632 -23.25 14.85 6.73
N GLY A 633 -22.05 14.80 6.17
CA GLY A 633 -21.30 15.95 5.66
C GLY A 633 -20.73 16.90 6.72
N ILE A 634 -20.60 16.48 7.98
CA ILE A 634 -20.08 17.33 9.06
C ILE A 634 -18.60 17.66 8.83
N GLY A 635 -17.80 16.68 8.42
CA GLY A 635 -16.38 16.87 8.17
C GLY A 635 -16.14 17.94 7.12
N ARG A 636 -16.84 17.85 5.98
CA ARG A 636 -16.79 18.87 4.92
C ARG A 636 -17.29 20.23 5.39
N LEU A 637 -18.39 20.29 6.15
CA LEU A 637 -18.97 21.55 6.61
C LEU A 637 -17.99 22.30 7.51
N VAL A 638 -17.40 21.61 8.50
CA VAL A 638 -16.51 22.22 9.49
C VAL A 638 -15.12 22.48 8.91
N ALA A 639 -14.57 21.60 8.06
CA ALA A 639 -13.25 21.80 7.45
C ALA A 639 -13.16 23.01 6.49
N ASN A 640 -14.30 23.59 6.10
CA ASN A 640 -14.34 24.84 5.33
C ASN A 640 -14.46 26.10 6.22
N TYR A 641 -14.52 25.93 7.55
CA TYR A 641 -14.55 27.03 8.49
C TYR A 641 -13.12 27.42 8.89
N THR A 642 -12.89 28.73 9.01
CA THR A 642 -11.65 29.28 9.58
C THR A 642 -11.96 29.78 10.98
N PRO A 643 -11.29 29.27 12.03
CA PRO A 643 -11.43 29.79 13.39
C PRO A 643 -11.20 31.31 13.43
N GLU A 644 -12.08 32.04 14.12
CA GLU A 644 -11.97 33.49 14.26
C GLU A 644 -11.08 33.86 15.47
N ASN A 645 -9.99 34.59 15.23
CA ASN A 645 -9.18 35.24 16.27
C ASN A 645 -9.58 36.73 16.41
N GLU A 646 -10.81 37.00 16.84
CA GLU A 646 -11.38 38.36 16.92
C GLU A 646 -10.55 39.31 17.82
N ASN A 647 -9.90 38.76 18.84
CA ASN A 647 -9.13 39.53 19.81
C ASN A 647 -7.67 39.72 19.39
N SER A 648 -7.25 39.16 18.25
CA SER A 648 -5.88 39.23 17.73
C SER A 648 -4.85 38.78 18.77
N ILE A 649 -5.15 37.68 19.48
CA ILE A 649 -4.26 37.10 20.48
C ILE A 649 -3.20 36.28 19.74
N ALA A 650 -1.94 36.52 20.05
CA ALA A 650 -0.82 35.78 19.47
C ALA A 650 -0.01 35.07 20.55
N ILE A 651 0.28 33.78 20.33
CA ILE A 651 1.22 33.01 21.13
C ILE A 651 2.53 32.93 20.36
N HIS A 652 3.63 33.39 20.97
CA HIS A 652 4.92 33.36 20.29
C HIS A 652 5.57 31.96 20.38
N TYR A 653 5.67 31.29 19.23
CA TYR A 653 6.48 30.08 19.06
C TYR A 653 7.96 30.46 18.94
N SER A 654 8.71 30.23 20.03
CA SER A 654 10.12 30.59 20.12
C SER A 654 11.03 29.37 20.19
N TYR A 655 11.53 28.93 19.03
CA TYR A 655 12.54 27.87 18.96
C TYR A 655 13.85 28.24 19.70
N PRO A 656 14.36 29.49 19.61
CA PRO A 656 15.47 29.92 20.46
C PRO A 656 15.16 29.84 21.97
N GLY A 657 13.89 30.02 22.36
CA GLY A 657 13.43 29.80 23.73
C GLY A 657 13.54 28.34 24.17
N ILE A 658 13.24 27.39 23.27
CA ILE A 658 13.43 25.94 23.51
C ILE A 658 14.91 25.62 23.74
N HIS A 659 15.81 26.17 22.91
CA HIS A 659 17.26 26.04 23.12
C HIS A 659 17.69 26.58 24.48
N ALA A 660 17.29 27.81 24.81
CA ALA A 660 17.64 28.47 26.06
C ALA A 660 17.10 27.74 27.29
N ALA A 661 15.89 27.17 27.20
CA ALA A 661 15.31 26.41 28.29
C ALA A 661 16.04 25.08 28.51
N TRP A 662 16.41 24.37 27.44
CA TRP A 662 17.08 23.08 27.57
C TRP A 662 18.52 23.20 28.06
N ILE A 663 19.32 24.13 27.51
CA ILE A 663 20.76 24.16 27.74
C ILE A 663 21.16 24.42 29.20
N VAL A 664 20.29 25.05 29.99
CA VAL A 664 20.57 25.44 31.38
C VAL A 664 20.80 24.23 32.30
N ASP A 665 20.02 23.16 32.13
CA ASP A 665 20.06 21.97 32.99
C ASP A 665 19.96 20.64 32.23
N GLY A 666 19.90 20.71 30.89
CA GLY A 666 19.79 19.58 29.97
C GLY A 666 20.93 18.59 30.09
N LYS A 667 20.62 17.30 29.95
CA LYS A 667 21.60 16.20 30.07
C LYS A 667 21.47 15.19 28.93
N ILE A 668 22.58 14.97 28.22
CA ILE A 668 22.75 13.83 27.34
C ILE A 668 23.00 12.58 28.21
N LYS A 669 22.12 11.58 28.11
CA LYS A 669 22.15 10.36 28.93
C LYS A 669 22.52 9.13 28.09
N THR A 670 23.05 8.08 28.73
CA THR A 670 23.31 6.79 28.06
C THR A 670 22.02 6.02 27.80
N GLY A 671 21.98 5.25 26.71
CA GLY A 671 20.86 4.39 26.35
C GLY A 671 19.71 5.15 25.70
N GLN A 672 18.59 4.44 25.51
CA GLN A 672 17.37 4.97 24.92
C GLN A 672 16.70 5.91 25.92
N THR A 673 16.67 7.19 25.58
CA THR A 673 16.01 8.22 26.38
C THR A 673 14.84 8.78 25.61
N TYR A 674 13.65 8.29 25.93
CA TYR A 674 12.39 8.96 25.58
C TYR A 674 12.03 9.95 26.67
N GLY A 675 11.70 11.17 26.28
CA GLY A 675 11.21 12.19 27.21
C GLY A 675 12.29 13.04 27.86
N ASN A 676 11.94 13.61 29.02
CA ASN A 676 12.61 14.80 29.48
C ASN A 676 14.05 14.61 29.98
N THR A 677 14.92 15.47 29.47
CA THR A 677 16.32 15.59 29.89
C THR A 677 16.65 16.94 30.53
N SER A 678 15.68 17.84 30.67
CA SER A 678 15.79 19.21 31.21
C SER A 678 14.51 19.61 31.98
N GLU A 679 14.58 19.82 33.30
CA GLU A 679 13.42 20.27 34.08
C GLU A 679 12.93 21.64 33.62
N THR A 680 13.86 22.51 33.22
CA THR A 680 13.57 23.86 32.73
C THR A 680 12.80 23.84 31.40
N LEU A 681 13.20 23.00 30.43
CA LEU A 681 12.43 22.82 29.18
C LEU A 681 11.04 22.25 29.45
N GLU A 682 10.92 21.32 30.38
CA GLU A 682 9.64 20.75 30.77
C GLU A 682 8.70 21.82 31.35
N GLN A 683 9.22 22.69 32.22
CA GLN A 683 8.45 23.80 32.77
C GLN A 683 8.07 24.81 31.68
N PHE A 684 8.96 25.09 30.73
CA PHE A 684 8.67 25.93 29.57
C PHE A 684 7.49 25.37 28.77
N ARG A 685 7.49 24.06 28.46
CA ARG A 685 6.39 23.38 27.76
C ARG A 685 5.07 23.41 28.55
N ARG A 686 5.10 23.16 29.85
CA ARG A 686 3.90 23.25 30.72
C ARG A 686 3.31 24.66 30.76
N ASN A 687 4.16 25.69 30.76
CA ASN A 687 3.68 27.07 30.74
C ASN A 687 2.99 27.41 29.41
N LEU A 688 3.57 26.96 28.29
CA LEU A 688 2.96 27.15 26.96
C LEU A 688 1.60 26.45 26.88
N ASP A 689 1.54 25.17 27.23
CA ASP A 689 0.32 24.36 27.23
C ASP A 689 -0.75 24.95 28.17
N GLY A 690 -0.35 25.47 29.33
CA GLY A 690 -1.24 26.17 30.25
C GLY A 690 -1.89 27.41 29.64
N TRP A 691 -1.15 28.19 28.84
CA TRP A 691 -1.71 29.34 28.12
C TRP A 691 -2.71 28.91 27.04
N VAL A 692 -2.34 27.92 26.23
CA VAL A 692 -3.22 27.36 25.19
C VAL A 692 -4.55 26.90 25.81
N LYS A 693 -4.49 26.10 26.87
CA LYS A 693 -5.68 25.57 27.56
C LYS A 693 -6.55 26.66 28.17
N ILE A 694 -5.95 27.65 28.84
CA ILE A 694 -6.72 28.76 29.44
C ILE A 694 -7.44 29.58 28.37
N LEU A 695 -6.83 29.79 27.20
CA LEU A 695 -7.47 30.51 26.10
C LEU A 695 -8.62 29.69 25.49
N GLN A 696 -8.42 28.39 25.29
CA GLN A 696 -9.47 27.47 24.83
C GLN A 696 -10.65 27.40 25.82
N ASP A 697 -10.38 27.22 27.13
CA ASP A 697 -11.40 27.20 28.18
C ASP A 697 -12.17 28.53 28.28
N ALA A 698 -11.52 29.65 27.95
CA ALA A 698 -12.15 30.96 27.88
C ALA A 698 -12.95 31.19 26.59
N GLY A 699 -12.89 30.28 25.62
CA GLY A 699 -13.52 30.43 24.30
C GLY A 699 -12.87 31.51 23.44
N LEU A 700 -11.57 31.78 23.64
CA LEU A 700 -10.82 32.80 22.90
C LEU A 700 -9.98 32.13 21.81
N GLY A 701 -10.20 32.54 20.55
CA GLY A 701 -9.29 32.22 19.45
C GLY A 701 -7.93 32.89 19.63
N PHE A 702 -6.88 32.25 19.10
CA PHE A 702 -5.50 32.74 19.09
C PHE A 702 -4.74 32.09 17.93
N ASP A 703 -3.67 32.74 17.49
CA ASP A 703 -2.77 32.21 16.48
C ASP A 703 -1.34 32.10 17.04
N PHE A 704 -0.59 31.10 16.60
CA PHE A 704 0.83 31.02 16.84
C PHE A 704 1.62 31.87 15.84
N THR A 705 2.61 32.60 16.36
CA THR A 705 3.50 33.44 15.53
C THR A 705 4.96 33.07 15.79
N SER A 706 5.77 33.06 14.73
CA SER A 706 7.17 32.64 14.80
C SER A 706 8.12 33.67 14.19
N TYR A 707 9.41 33.48 14.44
CA TYR A 707 10.47 34.37 13.93
C TYR A 707 10.71 34.24 12.42
N THR A 708 10.14 33.21 11.78
CA THR A 708 10.31 32.95 10.34
C THR A 708 9.40 33.79 9.45
N GLY A 709 8.59 34.70 10.03
CA GLY A 709 7.82 35.72 9.32
C GLY A 709 6.79 35.15 8.36
N ILE A 710 5.98 34.21 8.85
CA ILE A 710 4.82 33.67 8.13
C ILE A 710 3.59 34.47 8.54
#